data_AF-A0A1Q9CZE4-F1
#
_entry.id   AF-A0A1Q9CZE4-F1
#
_cell.length_a   1.000
_cell.length_b   1.000
_cell.length_c   1.000
_cell.angle_alpha   90.00
_cell.angle_beta   90.00
_cell.angle_gamma   90.00
#
_symmetry.space_group_name_H-M   'P 1'
#
loop_
_entity.id
_entity.type
_entity.pdbx_description
1 polymer ?
#
loop_
_entity_poly.entity_id
_entity_poly.type
_entity_poly.pdbx_seq_one_letter_code
_entity_poly.pdbx_strand_id
1 'polypeptide(L)'
;MALRGSQYSAAYKKRLRAGLDAVLKFIGRSHKRLDTLAQNLDQLDNSLEHFVNWIYRKCGKRHLSTAKHGLLAVQHLYPQHRRRLHRAWQSIQAWEDIVEVNVRVPLPLSVLCALVIAARAHAGCESGREAFLWDRFSVCLELAFFGLLRPGEVFKLRKSDVSLPDALLVSGVGAVVRIQDLYRFARLYAAAEALQGVQPCRPLPARLPLSRLGSLQSWVSRAWVVFTWQRVFVMFLLAAVLSRPHTHFLVARLLTRVMQQLLRYALSLVIHLVEAMLEELVSQVQGRAAPELSDPTWLGHLPVDIPIEDLVSKEFRLCMQAALEEAQQHQCIANFTAIPGDLYEREIARYTHFCLVPEADICGNLDGRELLPDLDFDLLTSIPLFLKVAGIASTASLGQVNLCRRAVQSFCQQIYTVQTTLLQEQRADICGKKSGKVVGSKKTIRYEASREYEDEVFGLTSVTFQSFLLIILFLWGLASVTEFRSILVWWNVILTLPTAVAAACIVYKYPPGAEAEDDCTVEIAGLTWKTRLSTVFTNLLPRTVLQCVFFVVGIEYLLSVKQISELILNSLALMVLVTIDEMLFAAFTGEQNAIWIQNSEPLQGRSLHWLDCLLSVTHMPLGMFIFLPISATLAFYIQSHVTTTALQAQATYCLCDLKGDDCFAPEFLAGRVAAAL
;
A
#
# COMPACT_ATOMS: atom_id res chain seq x y z
N MET A 1 40.66 14.17 36.68
CA MET A 1 40.61 12.80 36.13
C MET A 1 40.21 12.88 34.65
N ALA A 2 41.11 12.57 33.72
CA ALA A 2 40.82 12.65 32.29
C ALA A 2 40.11 11.38 31.83
N LEU A 3 38.82 11.48 31.46
CA LEU A 3 38.11 10.39 30.79
C LEU A 3 38.84 10.08 29.47
N ARG A 4 39.46 8.89 29.35
CA ARG A 4 40.08 8.41 28.11
C ARG A 4 38.97 8.27 27.05
N GLY A 5 38.79 9.29 26.20
CA GLY A 5 37.61 9.31 25.32
C GLY A 5 37.62 10.44 24.30
N SER A 6 38.69 10.63 23.55
CA SER A 6 38.71 11.54 22.38
C SER A 6 37.56 11.27 21.42
N GLN A 7 37.10 10.01 21.33
CA GLN A 7 36.03 9.55 20.44
C GLN A 7 34.61 9.96 20.82
N TYR A 8 34.36 10.43 22.05
CA TYR A 8 33.00 10.79 22.47
C TYR A 8 32.64 12.23 22.13
N SER A 9 31.38 12.44 21.73
CA SER A 9 30.83 13.78 21.49
C SER A 9 30.85 14.63 22.77
N ALA A 10 31.00 15.95 22.61
CA ALA A 10 31.02 16.89 23.74
C ALA A 10 29.77 16.77 24.62
N ALA A 11 28.59 16.58 24.00
CA ALA A 11 27.33 16.38 24.71
C ALA A 11 27.34 15.09 25.56
N TYR A 12 27.87 13.99 25.04
CA TYR A 12 27.96 12.74 25.80
C TYR A 12 28.95 12.87 26.96
N LYS A 13 30.11 13.52 26.74
CA LYS A 13 31.08 13.84 27.79
C LYS A 13 30.45 14.67 28.91
N LYS A 14 29.62 15.67 28.57
CA LYS A 14 28.88 16.48 29.54
C LYS A 14 27.92 15.62 30.38
N ARG A 15 27.19 14.68 29.76
CA ARG A 15 26.29 13.75 30.48
C ARG A 15 27.04 12.78 31.38
N LEU A 16 28.17 12.23 30.94
CA LEU A 16 29.02 11.37 31.76
C LEU A 16 29.57 12.13 32.99
N ARG A 17 30.04 13.37 32.81
CA ARG A 17 30.51 14.21 33.94
C ARG A 17 29.39 14.49 34.94
N ALA A 18 28.21 14.90 34.47
CA ALA A 18 27.06 15.14 35.34
C ALA A 18 26.64 13.88 36.12
N GLY A 19 26.67 12.71 35.47
CA GLY A 19 26.42 11.43 36.12
C GLY A 19 27.49 11.09 37.17
N LEU A 20 28.77 11.31 36.85
CA LEU A 20 29.89 11.09 37.77
C LEU A 20 29.81 12.02 38.98
N ASP A 21 29.52 13.30 38.77
CA ASP A 21 29.37 14.29 39.84
C ASP A 21 28.24 13.88 40.80
N ALA A 22 27.14 13.32 40.26
CA ALA A 22 26.06 12.77 41.07
C ALA A 22 26.51 11.55 41.90
N VAL A 23 27.30 10.65 41.32
CA VAL A 23 27.89 9.49 42.03
C VAL A 23 28.81 9.96 43.15
N LEU A 24 29.73 10.89 42.86
CA LEU A 24 30.68 11.42 43.84
C LEU A 24 29.96 12.15 44.97
N LYS A 25 28.92 12.93 44.66
CA LYS A 25 28.09 13.60 45.67
C LYS A 25 27.32 12.61 46.55
N PHE A 26 26.89 11.47 46.00
CA PHE A 26 26.21 10.43 46.77
C PHE A 26 27.20 9.69 47.69
N ILE A 27 28.33 9.23 47.14
CA ILE A 27 29.36 8.49 47.89
C ILE A 27 30.01 9.38 48.97
N GLY A 28 30.19 10.68 48.69
CA GLY A 28 30.72 11.62 49.66
C GLY A 28 29.90 11.72 50.96
N ARG A 29 28.60 11.37 50.92
CA ARG A 29 27.75 11.35 52.13
C ARG A 29 28.05 10.18 53.07
N SER A 30 28.63 9.09 52.58
CA SER A 30 29.00 7.94 53.41
C SER A 30 30.44 8.01 53.91
N HIS A 31 31.11 9.17 53.75
CA HIS A 31 32.52 9.39 54.08
C HIS A 31 33.51 8.41 53.41
N LYS A 32 33.08 7.70 52.36
CA LYS A 32 33.94 6.81 51.57
C LYS A 32 34.49 7.56 50.34
N ARG A 33 35.67 7.15 49.87
CA ARG A 33 36.21 7.59 48.57
C ARG A 33 35.86 6.57 47.50
N LEU A 34 35.51 7.04 46.30
CA LEU A 34 35.22 6.15 45.17
C LEU A 34 36.40 5.23 44.84
N ASP A 35 37.64 5.73 44.93
CA ASP A 35 38.86 4.94 44.71
C ASP A 35 38.97 3.77 45.70
N THR A 36 38.59 3.97 46.96
CA THR A 36 38.62 2.92 48.00
C THR A 36 37.54 1.87 47.73
N LEU A 37 36.34 2.30 47.34
CA LEU A 37 35.27 1.38 46.95
C LEU A 37 35.66 0.55 45.71
N ALA A 38 36.36 1.16 44.75
CA ALA A 38 36.75 0.47 43.52
C ALA A 38 37.75 -0.69 43.71
N GLN A 39 38.40 -0.78 44.88
CA GLN A 39 39.26 -1.92 45.23
C GLN A 39 38.46 -3.18 45.58
N ASN A 40 37.22 -3.04 46.05
CA ASN A 40 36.33 -4.16 46.38
C ASN A 40 35.06 -4.07 45.52
N LEU A 41 34.99 -4.93 44.50
CA LEU A 41 33.88 -4.93 43.53
C LEU A 41 32.52 -5.05 44.21
N ASP A 42 32.36 -5.94 45.19
CA ASP A 42 31.05 -6.17 45.83
C ASP A 42 30.59 -4.93 46.58
N GLN A 43 31.51 -4.24 47.27
CA GLN A 43 31.20 -2.98 47.94
C GLN A 43 30.89 -1.86 46.94
N LEU A 44 31.60 -1.81 45.80
CA LEU A 44 31.33 -0.84 44.74
C LEU A 44 29.94 -1.06 44.14
N ASP A 45 29.62 -2.28 43.72
CA ASP A 45 28.34 -2.62 43.08
C ASP A 45 27.17 -2.36 44.03
N ASN A 46 27.28 -2.80 45.29
CA ASN A 46 26.28 -2.52 46.31
C ASN A 46 26.09 -1.01 46.57
N SER A 47 27.18 -0.23 46.59
CA SER A 47 27.09 1.23 46.76
C SER A 47 26.44 1.91 45.55
N LEU A 48 26.70 1.41 44.33
CA LEU A 48 26.12 1.92 43.10
C LEU A 48 24.65 1.53 42.94
N GLU A 49 24.26 0.35 43.41
CA GLU A 49 22.85 -0.04 43.53
C GLU A 49 22.09 0.94 44.45
N HIS A 50 22.64 1.23 45.64
CA HIS A 50 22.05 2.23 46.54
C HIS A 50 22.00 3.63 45.91
N PHE A 51 23.00 3.99 45.09
CA PHE A 51 22.99 5.24 44.34
C PHE A 51 21.84 5.31 43.33
N VAL A 52 21.62 4.23 42.54
CA VAL A 52 20.51 4.15 41.57
C VAL A 52 19.17 4.30 42.30
N ASN A 53 18.98 3.53 43.37
CA ASN A 53 17.78 3.60 44.21
C ASN A 53 17.58 4.99 44.84
N TRP A 54 18.65 5.64 45.26
CA TRP A 54 18.60 6.99 45.82
C TRP A 54 18.21 8.05 44.77
N ILE A 55 18.80 8.00 43.57
CA ILE A 55 18.43 8.91 42.47
C ILE A 55 16.95 8.76 42.15
N TYR A 56 16.46 7.53 42.03
CA TYR A 56 15.07 7.30 41.68
C TYR A 56 14.13 7.82 42.75
N ARG A 57 14.34 7.44 44.02
CA ARG A 57 13.46 7.83 45.14
C ARG A 57 13.46 9.34 45.39
N LYS A 58 14.60 10.03 45.22
CA LYS A 58 14.72 11.44 45.57
C LYS A 58 14.47 12.39 44.40
N CYS A 59 14.91 12.05 43.20
CA CYS A 59 14.84 12.94 42.03
C CYS A 59 13.72 12.56 41.06
N GLY A 60 13.14 11.36 41.19
CA GLY A 60 12.05 10.88 40.33
C GLY A 60 12.50 10.32 38.97
N LYS A 61 11.51 9.83 38.21
CA LYS A 61 11.68 9.06 36.96
C LYS A 61 12.58 9.74 35.91
N ARG A 62 12.52 11.08 35.80
CA ARG A 62 13.28 11.87 34.81
C ARG A 62 14.80 11.78 34.98
N HIS A 63 15.30 11.35 36.14
CA HIS A 63 16.72 11.32 36.45
C HIS A 63 17.39 9.95 36.27
N LEU A 64 16.66 8.93 35.79
CA LEU A 64 17.24 7.59 35.55
C LEU A 64 18.40 7.63 34.53
N SER A 65 18.30 8.51 33.53
CA SER A 65 19.41 8.78 32.60
C SER A 65 20.69 9.24 33.32
N THR A 66 20.56 10.03 34.40
CA THR A 66 21.72 10.49 35.19
C THR A 66 22.36 9.32 35.92
N ALA A 67 21.56 8.41 36.51
CA ALA A 67 22.06 7.21 37.16
C ALA A 67 22.83 6.30 36.16
N LYS A 68 22.26 6.08 34.98
CA LYS A 68 22.88 5.30 33.89
C LYS A 68 24.22 5.89 33.44
N HIS A 69 24.27 7.20 33.21
CA HIS A 69 25.53 7.87 32.85
C HIS A 69 26.53 7.87 34.03
N GLY A 70 26.06 7.87 35.28
CA GLY A 70 26.90 7.70 36.46
C GLY A 70 27.59 6.34 36.49
N LEU A 71 26.83 5.24 36.31
CA LEU A 71 27.40 3.89 36.23
C LEU A 71 28.40 3.77 35.08
N LEU A 72 28.04 4.25 33.89
CA LEU A 72 28.93 4.24 32.72
C LEU A 72 30.20 5.06 32.97
N ALA A 73 30.11 6.21 33.63
CA ALA A 73 31.28 7.00 33.98
C ALA A 73 32.21 6.24 34.94
N VAL A 74 31.67 5.53 35.93
CA VAL A 74 32.46 4.67 36.82
C VAL A 74 33.13 3.53 36.04
N GLN A 75 32.42 2.88 35.10
CA GLN A 75 33.01 1.84 34.24
C GLN A 75 34.12 2.38 33.33
N HIS A 76 34.05 3.65 32.92
CA HIS A 76 35.12 4.31 32.18
C HIS A 76 36.35 4.62 33.04
N LEU A 77 36.14 4.96 34.32
CA LEU A 77 37.23 5.20 35.27
C LEU A 77 37.90 3.90 35.74
N TYR A 78 37.14 2.81 35.86
CA TYR A 78 37.62 1.51 36.31
C TYR A 78 37.22 0.41 35.30
N PRO A 79 37.92 0.31 34.15
CA PRO A 79 37.57 -0.62 33.06
C PRO A 79 37.47 -2.10 33.48
N GLN A 80 38.21 -2.51 34.51
CA GLN A 80 38.17 -3.85 35.10
C GLN A 80 36.78 -4.25 35.63
N HIS A 81 35.88 -3.28 35.86
CA HIS A 81 34.53 -3.50 36.40
C HIS A 81 33.41 -3.42 35.34
N ARG A 82 33.74 -3.22 34.05
CA ARG A 82 32.75 -2.94 32.97
C ARG A 82 31.62 -3.96 32.82
N ARG A 83 31.83 -5.21 33.23
CA ARG A 83 30.84 -6.30 33.15
C ARG A 83 30.45 -6.90 34.49
N ARG A 84 30.89 -6.30 35.60
CA ARG A 84 30.81 -6.90 36.93
C ARG A 84 29.87 -6.17 37.90
N LEU A 85 29.25 -5.06 37.47
CA LEU A 85 28.32 -4.26 38.27
C LEU A 85 26.87 -4.75 38.11
N HIS A 86 26.63 -6.03 38.40
CA HIS A 86 25.35 -6.67 38.08
C HIS A 86 24.18 -6.09 38.87
N ARG A 87 24.35 -5.81 40.17
CA ARG A 87 23.27 -5.31 41.03
C ARG A 87 22.83 -3.91 40.65
N ALA A 88 23.80 -3.03 40.38
CA ALA A 88 23.49 -1.67 39.97
C ALA A 88 22.74 -1.63 38.61
N TRP A 89 23.10 -2.50 37.66
CA TRP A 89 22.40 -2.60 36.38
C TRP A 89 21.03 -3.27 36.50
N GLN A 90 20.88 -4.30 37.34
CA GLN A 90 19.58 -4.91 37.66
C GLN A 90 18.64 -3.89 38.30
N SER A 91 19.14 -3.02 39.18
CA SER A 91 18.37 -1.93 39.75
C SER A 91 17.92 -0.92 38.68
N ILE A 92 18.79 -0.54 37.74
CA ILE A 92 18.37 0.29 36.60
C ILE A 92 17.26 -0.39 35.80
N GLN A 93 17.42 -1.68 35.47
CA GLN A 93 16.45 -2.43 34.68
C GLN A 93 15.10 -2.52 35.40
N ALA A 94 15.09 -2.86 36.69
CA ALA A 94 13.87 -2.89 37.50
C ALA A 94 13.15 -1.53 37.52
N TRP A 95 13.89 -0.42 37.55
CA TRP A 95 13.30 0.90 37.44
C TRP A 95 12.87 1.26 36.01
N GLU A 96 13.57 0.81 34.97
CA GLU A 96 13.14 0.97 33.56
C GLU A 96 11.81 0.22 33.32
N ASP A 97 11.62 -0.96 33.93
CA ASP A 97 10.38 -1.75 33.80
C ASP A 97 9.17 -1.11 34.51
N ILE A 98 9.40 -0.41 35.63
CA ILE A 98 8.35 0.32 36.38
C ILE A 98 7.99 1.66 35.70
N VAL A 99 8.91 2.22 34.91
CA VAL A 99 8.67 3.49 34.22
C VAL A 99 7.89 3.18 32.95
N GLU A 100 6.62 3.61 32.91
CA GLU A 100 5.84 3.69 31.67
C GLU A 100 6.70 4.29 30.57
N VAL A 101 7.07 3.44 29.61
CA VAL A 101 7.86 3.86 28.47
C VAL A 101 6.95 4.76 27.66
N ASN A 102 7.16 6.07 27.78
CA ASN A 102 6.57 7.04 26.86
C ASN A 102 7.23 6.81 25.49
N VAL A 103 6.71 5.85 24.75
CA VAL A 103 7.07 5.62 23.36
C VAL A 103 6.67 6.89 22.62
N ARG A 104 7.61 7.48 21.89
CA ARG A 104 7.28 8.60 21.01
C ARG A 104 6.34 8.05 19.95
N VAL A 105 5.12 8.58 19.88
CA VAL A 105 4.16 8.21 18.84
C VAL A 105 4.81 8.52 17.49
N PRO A 106 4.86 7.56 16.55
CA PRO A 106 5.39 7.82 15.21
C PRO A 106 4.59 8.94 14.55
N LEU A 107 5.29 9.86 13.87
CA LEU A 107 4.64 10.99 13.20
C LEU A 107 3.83 10.48 12.00
N PRO A 108 2.49 10.62 11.97
CA PRO A 108 1.68 10.22 10.82
C PRO A 108 2.02 11.07 9.59
N LEU A 109 1.96 10.46 8.40
CA LEU A 109 2.28 11.16 7.16
C LEU A 109 1.39 12.39 6.92
N SER A 110 0.11 12.33 7.28
CA SER A 110 -0.82 13.46 7.21
C SER A 110 -0.37 14.65 8.06
N VAL A 111 0.16 14.39 9.26
CA VAL A 111 0.66 15.44 10.16
C VAL A 111 1.95 16.04 9.61
N LEU A 112 2.84 15.23 9.03
CA LEU A 112 4.03 15.73 8.34
C LEU A 112 3.64 16.66 7.19
N CYS A 113 2.71 16.25 6.32
CA CYS A 113 2.24 17.08 5.22
C CYS A 113 1.67 18.41 5.71
N ALA A 114 0.85 18.39 6.77
CA ALA A 114 0.31 19.60 7.38
C ALA A 114 1.42 20.54 7.91
N LEU A 115 2.45 19.99 8.57
CA LEU A 115 3.59 20.77 9.06
C LEU A 115 4.40 21.41 7.92
N VAL A 116 4.62 20.67 6.83
CA VAL A 116 5.34 21.18 5.65
C VAL A 116 4.55 22.30 4.97
N ILE A 117 3.23 22.10 4.77
CA ILE A 117 2.35 23.12 4.19
C ILE A 117 2.32 24.37 5.07
N ALA A 118 2.17 24.21 6.39
CA ALA A 118 2.19 25.32 7.32
C ALA A 118 3.52 26.08 7.28
N ALA A 119 4.66 25.37 7.27
CA ALA A 119 5.98 25.99 7.15
C ALA A 119 6.14 26.79 5.84
N ARG A 120 5.68 26.25 4.70
CA ARG A 120 5.71 26.96 3.42
C ARG A 120 4.76 28.16 3.38
N ALA A 121 3.57 28.06 4.00
CA ALA A 121 2.66 29.19 4.14
C ALA A 121 3.27 30.31 4.99
N HIS A 122 3.91 29.98 6.12
CA HIS A 122 4.67 30.94 6.91
C HIS A 122 5.82 31.55 6.11
N ALA A 123 6.52 30.77 5.29
CA ALA A 123 7.56 31.30 4.40
C ALA A 123 7.02 32.34 3.39
N GLY A 124 5.79 32.17 2.92
CA GLY A 124 5.13 33.11 2.00
C GLY A 124 4.53 34.36 2.68
N CYS A 125 4.13 34.25 3.95
CA CYS A 125 3.56 35.37 4.71
C CYS A 125 4.62 36.26 5.37
N GLU A 126 5.75 35.68 5.79
CA GLU A 126 6.84 36.41 6.40
C GLU A 126 7.73 37.08 5.34
N SER A 127 8.57 38.05 5.74
CA SER A 127 9.51 38.71 4.83
C SER A 127 10.97 38.61 5.32
N GLY A 128 11.90 38.69 4.38
CA GLY A 128 13.34 38.71 4.67
C GLY A 128 13.87 37.38 5.22
N ARG A 129 14.51 37.44 6.40
CA ARG A 129 15.23 36.29 6.98
C ARG A 129 14.29 35.20 7.50
N GLU A 130 13.14 35.57 8.07
CA GLU A 130 12.19 34.60 8.62
C GLU A 130 11.56 33.75 7.52
N ALA A 131 11.15 34.37 6.40
CA ALA A 131 10.66 33.67 5.21
C ALA A 131 11.63 32.56 4.76
N PHE A 132 12.92 32.91 4.68
CA PHE A 132 13.98 31.98 4.29
C PHE A 132 14.22 30.85 5.29
N LEU A 133 14.09 31.11 6.60
CA LEU A 133 14.22 30.08 7.62
C LEU A 133 13.05 29.09 7.59
N TRP A 134 11.83 29.58 7.38
CA TRP A 134 10.64 28.74 7.24
C TRP A 134 10.67 27.87 5.98
N ASP A 135 11.12 28.42 4.85
CA ASP A 135 11.30 27.67 3.61
C ASP A 135 12.31 26.53 3.80
N ARG A 136 13.50 26.85 4.35
CA ARG A 136 14.52 25.84 4.67
C ARG A 136 14.04 24.80 5.67
N PHE A 137 13.28 25.21 6.68
CA PHE A 137 12.72 24.30 7.67
C PHE A 137 11.78 23.28 7.01
N SER A 138 10.95 23.71 6.05
CA SER A 138 10.05 22.83 5.31
C SER A 138 10.83 21.74 4.54
N VAL A 139 11.90 22.12 3.83
CA VAL A 139 12.76 21.19 3.08
C VAL A 139 13.50 20.24 4.03
N CYS A 140 14.01 20.75 5.15
CA CYS A 140 14.67 19.94 6.15
C CYS A 140 13.74 18.90 6.78
N LEU A 141 12.45 19.21 6.99
CA LEU A 141 11.47 18.26 7.49
C LEU A 141 11.25 17.09 6.52
N GLU A 142 11.06 17.38 5.23
CA GLU A 142 10.89 16.35 4.19
C GLU A 142 12.14 15.48 4.07
N LEU A 143 13.33 16.09 3.98
CA LEU A 143 14.61 15.36 3.90
C LEU A 143 14.88 14.51 5.14
N ALA A 144 14.57 15.02 6.34
CA ALA A 144 14.72 14.28 7.58
C ALA A 144 13.82 13.04 7.60
N PHE A 145 12.56 13.20 7.20
CA PHE A 145 11.57 12.14 7.24
C PHE A 145 11.83 11.07 6.18
N PHE A 146 11.89 11.45 4.90
CA PHE A 146 12.04 10.50 3.80
C PHE A 146 13.47 9.95 3.69
N GLY A 147 14.47 10.74 4.04
CA GLY A 147 15.86 10.30 4.09
C GLY A 147 16.23 9.54 5.37
N LEU A 148 15.31 9.42 6.33
CA LEU A 148 15.55 8.86 7.67
C LEU A 148 16.77 9.50 8.37
N LEU A 149 17.00 10.79 8.11
CA LEU A 149 18.15 11.54 8.60
C LEU A 149 17.86 12.12 9.97
N ARG A 150 18.83 12.03 10.88
CA ARG A 150 18.76 12.72 12.17
C ARG A 150 18.91 14.24 11.95
N PRO A 151 18.35 15.10 12.81
CA PRO A 151 18.49 16.55 12.66
C PRO A 151 19.96 17.01 12.49
N GLY A 152 20.88 16.44 13.26
CA GLY A 152 22.30 16.76 13.15
C GLY A 152 22.99 16.28 11.87
N GLU A 153 22.40 15.35 11.13
CA GLU A 153 22.86 14.90 9.80
C GLU A 153 22.31 15.83 8.73
N VAL A 154 21.03 16.21 8.81
CA VAL A 154 20.39 17.18 7.90
C VAL A 154 21.14 18.52 7.92
N PHE A 155 21.50 19.04 9.09
CA PHE A 155 22.26 20.30 9.20
C PHE A 155 23.70 20.23 8.67
N LYS A 156 24.23 19.02 8.40
CA LYS A 156 25.57 18.82 7.86
C LYS A 156 25.58 18.53 6.36
N LEU A 157 24.42 18.32 5.74
CA LEU A 157 24.30 18.05 4.31
C LEU A 157 24.95 19.17 3.49
N ARG A 158 25.76 18.78 2.51
CA ARG A 158 26.40 19.66 1.55
C ARG A 158 25.80 19.42 0.17
N LYS A 159 25.98 20.38 -0.74
CA LYS A 159 25.57 20.22 -2.15
C LYS A 159 26.22 18.99 -2.81
N SER A 160 27.44 18.64 -2.41
CA SER A 160 28.17 17.46 -2.89
C SER A 160 27.56 16.12 -2.45
N ASP A 161 26.63 16.14 -1.49
CA ASP A 161 25.95 14.96 -0.98
C ASP A 161 24.64 14.70 -1.74
N VAL A 162 24.27 15.54 -2.70
CA VAL A 162 23.06 15.36 -3.54
C VAL A 162 23.49 15.06 -4.97
N SER A 163 23.04 13.92 -5.49
CA SER A 163 23.27 13.49 -6.87
C SER A 163 21.94 13.37 -7.60
N LEU A 164 21.84 13.97 -8.79
CA LEU A 164 20.72 13.70 -9.68
C LEU A 164 20.94 12.30 -10.31
N PRO A 165 19.88 11.52 -10.57
CA PRO A 165 20.03 10.24 -11.25
C PRO A 165 20.68 10.45 -12.61
N ASP A 166 21.72 9.67 -12.92
CA ASP A 166 22.27 9.60 -14.26
C ASP A 166 21.19 9.12 -15.25
N ALA A 167 21.32 9.50 -16.52
CA ALA A 167 20.38 9.19 -17.61
C ALA A 167 20.14 7.68 -17.85
N LEU A 168 20.72 6.79 -17.05
CA LEU A 168 20.53 5.33 -17.06
C LEU A 168 19.53 4.83 -15.99
N LEU A 169 19.19 5.66 -14.97
CA LEU A 169 18.22 5.33 -13.91
C LEU A 169 16.80 5.87 -14.26
N VAL A 170 16.38 5.69 -15.50
CA VAL A 170 15.21 6.34 -16.13
C VAL A 170 13.84 5.95 -15.55
N SER A 171 13.74 5.04 -14.57
CA SER A 171 12.42 4.64 -14.04
C SER A 171 11.94 5.42 -12.80
N GLY A 172 12.79 6.24 -12.16
CA GLY A 172 12.42 7.00 -10.96
C GLY A 172 12.47 8.51 -11.16
N VAL A 173 11.32 9.20 -11.08
CA VAL A 173 11.29 10.68 -11.03
C VAL A 173 11.72 11.13 -9.62
N GLY A 174 13.03 11.32 -9.38
CA GLY A 174 13.50 11.80 -8.07
C GLY A 174 15.00 12.07 -7.98
N ALA A 175 15.39 12.99 -7.09
CA ALA A 175 16.79 13.25 -6.74
C ALA A 175 17.27 12.23 -5.69
N VAL A 176 18.54 11.81 -5.77
CA VAL A 176 19.14 10.84 -4.84
C VAL A 176 20.09 11.58 -3.88
N VAL A 177 19.91 11.38 -2.58
CA VAL A 177 20.84 11.92 -1.56
C VAL A 177 21.89 10.87 -1.23
N ARG A 178 23.14 11.13 -1.58
CA ARG A 178 24.30 10.28 -1.31
C ARG A 178 24.86 10.60 0.07
N ILE A 179 24.71 9.67 1.01
CA ILE A 179 25.29 9.77 2.35
C ILE A 179 26.74 9.29 2.29
N GLN A 180 27.72 10.21 2.34
CA GLN A 180 29.15 9.88 2.18
C GLN A 180 29.75 9.03 3.33
N ASP A 181 29.06 8.83 4.45
CA ASP A 181 29.60 8.17 5.64
C ASP A 181 28.88 6.84 5.94
N LEU A 182 29.23 5.80 5.17
CA LEU A 182 28.59 4.47 5.18
C LEU A 182 28.90 3.59 6.40
N TYR A 183 29.80 4.00 7.31
CA TYR A 183 30.28 3.12 8.39
C TYR A 183 29.20 2.73 9.43
N ARG A 184 28.00 3.32 9.39
CA ARG A 184 26.87 2.99 10.30
C ARG A 184 25.63 2.44 9.60
N PHE A 185 25.59 2.42 8.27
CA PHE A 185 24.35 2.15 7.52
C PHE A 185 24.12 0.67 7.16
N ALA A 186 25.16 -0.18 7.25
CA ALA A 186 25.04 -1.62 7.00
C ALA A 186 24.03 -2.35 7.92
N ARG A 187 23.54 -1.71 9.00
CA ARG A 187 22.48 -2.24 9.88
C ARG A 187 21.06 -1.78 9.52
N LEU A 188 20.89 -0.76 8.69
CA LEU A 188 19.58 -0.19 8.34
C LEU A 188 18.97 -0.80 7.07
N TYR A 189 19.79 -1.31 6.15
CA TYR A 189 19.29 -2.02 4.97
C TYR A 189 18.46 -3.27 5.34
N ALA A 190 18.81 -3.95 6.44
CA ALA A 190 18.03 -5.08 6.97
C ALA A 190 16.67 -4.69 7.57
N ALA A 191 16.37 -3.39 7.75
CA ALA A 191 15.09 -2.89 8.27
C ALA A 191 14.21 -2.24 7.18
N ALA A 192 14.81 -1.77 6.08
CA ALA A 192 14.07 -1.21 4.94
C ALA A 192 13.33 -2.29 4.12
N GLU A 193 13.83 -3.52 4.15
CA GLU A 193 13.20 -4.72 3.56
C GLU A 193 11.82 -5.04 4.20
N ALA A 194 11.53 -4.50 5.39
CA ALA A 194 10.27 -4.70 6.09
C ALA A 194 9.15 -3.69 5.74
N LEU A 195 9.42 -2.68 4.89
CA LEU A 195 8.49 -1.57 4.61
C LEU A 195 8.03 -1.45 3.16
N GLN A 196 8.35 -2.40 2.27
CA GLN A 196 7.98 -2.37 0.85
C GLN A 196 6.52 -2.77 0.53
N GLY A 197 5.60 -2.69 1.50
CA GLY A 197 4.19 -3.03 1.33
C GLY A 197 3.25 -1.90 0.87
N VAL A 198 3.75 -0.71 0.49
CA VAL A 198 2.88 0.43 0.14
C VAL A 198 3.05 0.82 -1.33
N GLN A 199 2.03 0.51 -2.13
CA GLN A 199 1.97 0.90 -3.55
C GLN A 199 1.79 2.42 -3.73
N PRO A 200 2.49 3.06 -4.69
CA PRO A 200 2.20 4.42 -5.10
C PRO A 200 0.94 4.50 -5.99
N CYS A 201 0.15 5.55 -5.80
CA CYS A 201 -1.03 5.88 -6.61
C CYS A 201 -0.67 6.10 -8.09
N ARG A 202 -1.46 5.48 -9.00
CA ARG A 202 -1.35 5.64 -10.46
C ARG A 202 -1.82 7.04 -10.93
N PRO A 203 -1.17 7.66 -11.93
CA PRO A 203 -1.74 8.77 -12.68
C PRO A 203 -2.79 8.28 -13.70
N LEU A 204 -3.87 9.05 -13.86
CA LEU A 204 -4.91 8.84 -14.88
C LEU A 204 -4.36 9.02 -16.31
N PRO A 205 -4.80 8.21 -17.30
CA PRO A 205 -4.47 8.43 -18.69
C PRO A 205 -5.27 9.59 -19.31
N ALA A 206 -4.59 10.30 -20.20
CA ALA A 206 -5.07 11.41 -21.00
C ALA A 206 -6.20 11.04 -22.00
N ARG A 207 -6.94 12.07 -22.38
CA ARG A 207 -8.08 12.07 -23.31
C ARG A 207 -7.79 11.40 -24.67
N LEU A 208 -8.82 10.78 -25.25
CA LEU A 208 -8.94 10.50 -26.70
C LEU A 208 -10.23 11.17 -27.25
N PRO A 209 -10.27 11.52 -28.55
CA PRO A 209 -11.16 12.55 -29.09
C PRO A 209 -12.53 12.02 -29.55
N LEU A 210 -13.56 12.84 -29.34
CA LEU A 210 -14.90 12.65 -29.92
C LEU A 210 -14.92 13.22 -31.35
N SER A 211 -15.11 12.37 -32.34
CA SER A 211 -15.72 12.77 -33.61
C SER A 211 -16.41 11.58 -34.27
N ARG A 212 -17.75 11.61 -34.29
CA ARG A 212 -18.69 11.17 -35.35
C ARG A 212 -20.05 10.86 -34.73
N LEU A 213 -20.96 11.82 -34.83
CA LEU A 213 -22.40 11.58 -34.73
C LEU A 213 -23.04 12.18 -35.98
N GLY A 214 -23.45 11.29 -36.88
CA GLY A 214 -24.28 11.60 -38.04
C GLY A 214 -25.71 11.11 -37.79
N SER A 215 -26.64 12.06 -37.90
CA SER A 215 -28.05 11.94 -38.31
C SER A 215 -28.92 10.80 -37.77
N LEU A 216 -29.98 11.17 -37.04
CA LEU A 216 -31.26 10.48 -37.13
C LEU A 216 -32.42 11.44 -36.83
N GLN A 217 -32.74 12.19 -37.88
CA GLN A 217 -33.92 13.04 -38.04
C GLN A 217 -35.01 12.23 -38.74
N SER A 218 -35.84 11.56 -37.96
CA SER A 218 -37.21 11.15 -38.33
C SER A 218 -37.74 10.33 -37.16
N TRP A 219 -38.79 10.77 -36.47
CA TRP A 219 -39.76 9.92 -35.70
C TRP A 219 -40.71 10.75 -34.81
N VAL A 220 -40.59 12.09 -34.77
CA VAL A 220 -41.35 12.95 -33.83
C VAL A 220 -42.77 13.36 -34.29
N SER A 221 -43.40 12.69 -35.26
CA SER A 221 -44.72 13.16 -35.73
C SER A 221 -45.75 12.05 -35.92
N ARG A 222 -46.06 11.29 -34.86
CA ARG A 222 -47.35 10.59 -34.71
C ARG A 222 -47.47 9.95 -33.32
N ALA A 223 -48.25 10.58 -32.44
CA ALA A 223 -49.10 9.98 -31.39
C ALA A 223 -49.22 10.90 -30.17
N TRP A 224 -49.91 12.02 -30.35
CA TRP A 224 -50.66 12.65 -29.27
C TRP A 224 -52.13 12.23 -29.44
N VAL A 225 -52.82 12.00 -28.32
CA VAL A 225 -54.21 11.54 -28.17
C VAL A 225 -54.42 10.01 -28.20
N VAL A 226 -54.15 9.32 -27.08
CA VAL A 226 -55.15 8.57 -26.27
C VAL A 226 -54.54 8.39 -24.87
N PHE A 227 -54.93 9.30 -23.98
CA PHE A 227 -54.48 9.40 -22.60
C PHE A 227 -55.56 8.79 -21.71
N THR A 228 -55.38 7.54 -21.24
CA THR A 228 -55.96 6.98 -19.98
C THR A 228 -55.61 5.51 -19.72
N TRP A 229 -54.91 4.80 -20.62
CA TRP A 229 -54.35 3.45 -20.36
C TRP A 229 -52.81 3.41 -20.20
N GLN A 230 -52.16 4.58 -20.26
CA GLN A 230 -50.69 4.67 -20.23
C GLN A 230 -50.06 4.55 -18.83
N ARG A 231 -50.76 4.74 -17.70
CA ARG A 231 -50.07 4.64 -16.39
C ARG A 231 -49.74 3.20 -15.99
N VAL A 232 -50.58 2.23 -16.37
CA VAL A 232 -50.32 0.81 -16.13
C VAL A 232 -49.36 0.24 -17.19
N PHE A 233 -49.52 0.63 -18.46
CA PHE A 233 -48.61 0.19 -19.53
C PHE A 233 -47.23 0.84 -19.43
N VAL A 234 -47.08 2.10 -18.97
CA VAL A 234 -45.77 2.73 -18.73
C VAL A 234 -45.10 2.15 -17.48
N MET A 235 -45.84 1.71 -16.45
CA MET A 235 -45.28 0.95 -15.32
C MET A 235 -44.81 -0.45 -15.77
N PHE A 236 -45.57 -1.14 -16.62
CA PHE A 236 -45.16 -2.43 -17.19
C PHE A 236 -44.01 -2.28 -18.21
N LEU A 237 -43.98 -1.20 -19.00
CA LEU A 237 -42.86 -0.89 -19.88
C LEU A 237 -41.64 -0.44 -19.09
N LEU A 238 -41.78 0.31 -17.99
CA LEU A 238 -40.67 0.65 -17.10
C LEU A 238 -40.10 -0.61 -16.45
N ALA A 239 -40.96 -1.54 -15.99
CA ALA A 239 -40.52 -2.83 -15.46
C ALA A 239 -39.85 -3.73 -16.53
N ALA A 240 -40.38 -3.75 -17.76
CA ALA A 240 -39.82 -4.52 -18.88
C ALA A 240 -38.59 -3.86 -19.54
N VAL A 241 -38.46 -2.54 -19.44
CA VAL A 241 -37.27 -1.78 -19.87
C VAL A 241 -36.21 -1.87 -18.78
N LEU A 242 -36.56 -1.84 -17.49
CA LEU A 242 -35.63 -2.04 -16.37
C LEU A 242 -35.18 -3.48 -16.19
N SER A 243 -35.73 -4.47 -16.90
CA SER A 243 -35.27 -5.87 -16.85
C SER A 243 -34.25 -6.24 -17.94
N ARG A 244 -33.84 -5.29 -18.80
CA ARG A 244 -32.83 -5.52 -19.84
C ARG A 244 -31.42 -5.17 -19.34
N PRO A 245 -30.39 -5.99 -19.60
CA PRO A 245 -29.02 -5.77 -19.09
C PRO A 245 -28.39 -4.44 -19.53
N HIS A 246 -28.78 -3.90 -20.69
CA HIS A 246 -28.28 -2.61 -21.17
C HIS A 246 -28.88 -1.39 -20.46
N THR A 247 -30.08 -1.49 -19.91
CA THR A 247 -30.71 -0.39 -19.15
C THR A 247 -30.23 -0.38 -17.71
N HIS A 248 -29.87 -1.53 -17.12
CA HIS A 248 -29.10 -1.56 -15.87
C HIS A 248 -27.75 -0.87 -16.02
N PHE A 249 -27.06 -1.04 -17.15
CA PHE A 249 -25.81 -0.33 -17.42
C PHE A 249 -26.01 1.19 -17.56
N LEU A 250 -27.10 1.63 -18.20
CA LEU A 250 -27.42 3.06 -18.35
C LEU A 250 -27.95 3.69 -17.07
N VAL A 251 -28.80 3.00 -16.31
CA VAL A 251 -29.31 3.44 -15.01
C VAL A 251 -28.19 3.41 -13.99
N ALA A 252 -27.33 2.39 -13.95
CA ALA A 252 -26.13 2.39 -13.11
C ALA A 252 -25.19 3.52 -13.52
N ARG A 253 -24.88 3.73 -14.82
CA ARG A 253 -24.09 4.90 -15.24
C ARG A 253 -24.77 6.22 -14.88
N LEU A 254 -26.09 6.32 -14.95
CA LEU A 254 -26.83 7.52 -14.59
C LEU A 254 -26.86 7.73 -13.07
N LEU A 255 -26.99 6.67 -12.27
CA LEU A 255 -26.98 6.72 -10.82
C LEU A 255 -25.57 6.97 -10.30
N THR A 256 -24.55 6.35 -10.89
CA THR A 256 -23.14 6.65 -10.63
C THR A 256 -22.81 8.06 -11.11
N ARG A 257 -23.35 8.54 -12.22
CA ARG A 257 -23.20 9.93 -12.64
C ARG A 257 -23.95 10.89 -11.73
N VAL A 258 -25.15 10.58 -11.26
CA VAL A 258 -25.93 11.42 -10.35
C VAL A 258 -25.32 11.39 -8.95
N MET A 259 -24.85 10.25 -8.45
CA MET A 259 -24.06 10.17 -7.21
C MET A 259 -22.73 10.90 -7.37
N GLN A 260 -22.01 10.72 -8.48
CA GLN A 260 -20.80 11.49 -8.74
C GLN A 260 -21.11 12.97 -8.93
N GLN A 261 -22.29 13.35 -9.45
CA GLN A 261 -22.71 14.72 -9.62
C GLN A 261 -23.20 15.31 -8.30
N LEU A 262 -23.86 14.55 -7.42
CA LEU A 262 -24.27 14.95 -6.07
C LEU A 262 -23.06 15.01 -5.14
N LEU A 263 -22.12 14.08 -5.27
CA LEU A 263 -20.83 14.10 -4.59
C LEU A 263 -19.98 15.24 -5.14
N ARG A 264 -19.96 15.46 -6.47
CA ARG A 264 -19.36 16.65 -7.07
C ARG A 264 -20.12 17.92 -6.73
N TYR A 265 -21.42 17.93 -6.48
CA TYR A 265 -22.17 19.12 -6.07
C TYR A 265 -21.96 19.37 -4.59
N ALA A 266 -21.86 18.35 -3.75
CA ALA A 266 -21.49 18.48 -2.34
C ALA A 266 -20.03 18.95 -2.23
N LEU A 267 -19.11 18.35 -2.98
CA LEU A 267 -17.73 18.79 -3.10
C LEU A 267 -17.61 20.13 -3.83
N SER A 268 -18.43 20.44 -4.83
CA SER A 268 -18.46 21.72 -5.57
C SER A 268 -19.15 22.80 -4.76
N LEU A 269 -20.02 22.47 -3.82
CA LEU A 269 -20.59 23.42 -2.88
C LEU A 269 -19.55 23.72 -1.80
N VAL A 270 -18.77 22.73 -1.37
CA VAL A 270 -17.58 22.92 -0.52
C VAL A 270 -16.47 23.65 -1.27
N ILE A 271 -16.21 23.32 -2.54
CA ILE A 271 -15.21 23.95 -3.40
C ILE A 271 -15.67 25.32 -3.83
N HIS A 272 -16.94 25.60 -4.12
CA HIS A 272 -17.45 26.95 -4.36
C HIS A 272 -17.53 27.78 -3.09
N LEU A 273 -17.72 27.16 -1.91
CA LEU A 273 -17.52 27.86 -0.64
C LEU A 273 -16.05 28.26 -0.47
N VAL A 274 -15.12 27.36 -0.84
CA VAL A 274 -13.67 27.60 -0.78
C VAL A 274 -13.18 28.52 -1.90
N GLU A 275 -13.73 28.45 -3.11
CA GLU A 275 -13.46 29.28 -4.28
C GLU A 275 -14.11 30.65 -4.12
N ALA A 276 -15.31 30.78 -3.53
CA ALA A 276 -15.85 32.09 -3.16
C ALA A 276 -14.97 32.75 -2.08
N MET A 277 -14.44 31.97 -1.14
CA MET A 277 -13.42 32.44 -0.20
C MET A 277 -12.08 32.75 -0.89
N LEU A 278 -11.69 31.99 -1.92
CA LEU A 278 -10.45 32.17 -2.68
C LEU A 278 -10.54 33.31 -3.70
N GLU A 279 -11.69 33.55 -4.33
CA GLU A 279 -11.97 34.62 -5.30
C GLU A 279 -12.14 35.97 -4.60
N GLU A 280 -12.71 36.00 -3.39
CA GLU A 280 -12.62 37.14 -2.49
C GLU A 280 -11.14 37.45 -2.15
N LEU A 281 -10.31 36.41 -1.95
CA LEU A 281 -8.87 36.54 -1.69
C LEU A 281 -8.05 36.93 -2.94
N VAL A 282 -8.41 36.39 -4.10
CA VAL A 282 -7.70 36.55 -5.38
C VAL A 282 -8.09 37.87 -6.05
N SER A 283 -9.33 38.36 -5.88
CA SER A 283 -9.73 39.70 -6.34
C SER A 283 -9.03 40.83 -5.56
N GLN A 284 -8.62 40.57 -4.31
CA GLN A 284 -7.71 41.47 -3.57
C GLN A 284 -6.27 41.44 -4.08
N VAL A 285 -5.85 40.38 -4.79
CA VAL A 285 -4.46 40.13 -5.17
C VAL A 285 -4.18 40.42 -6.66
N GLN A 286 -5.17 40.31 -7.55
CA GLN A 286 -4.98 40.46 -9.02
C GLN A 286 -4.97 41.90 -9.56
N GLY A 287 -4.89 42.92 -8.70
CA GLY A 287 -4.84 44.34 -9.10
C GLY A 287 -3.56 44.81 -9.79
N ARG A 288 -2.54 43.98 -10.06
CA ARG A 288 -1.31 44.40 -10.77
C ARG A 288 -0.77 43.30 -11.70
N ALA A 289 -1.04 43.49 -13.00
CA ALA A 289 -0.66 42.60 -14.10
C ALA A 289 0.72 42.93 -14.72
N ALA A 290 1.43 41.85 -15.11
CA ALA A 290 2.15 41.57 -16.39
C ALA A 290 3.31 42.51 -16.87
N PRO A 291 4.26 42.09 -17.77
CA PRO A 291 4.10 41.01 -18.77
C PRO A 291 5.32 40.10 -19.13
N GLU A 292 4.93 38.98 -19.78
CA GLU A 292 5.47 38.25 -20.95
C GLU A 292 6.98 38.09 -21.23
N LEU A 293 7.39 36.83 -21.48
CA LEU A 293 8.30 36.51 -22.59
C LEU A 293 8.03 35.10 -23.15
N SER A 294 7.78 35.06 -24.46
CA SER A 294 7.59 33.95 -25.39
C SER A 294 8.91 33.37 -25.90
N ASP A 295 9.07 32.03 -26.03
CA ASP A 295 8.91 31.29 -27.30
C ASP A 295 9.31 29.80 -27.18
N PRO A 296 8.74 28.88 -28.01
CA PRO A 296 8.87 27.44 -27.87
C PRO A 296 9.50 26.74 -29.10
N THR A 297 10.62 26.03 -28.95
CA THR A 297 11.09 25.06 -29.96
C THR A 297 12.04 24.04 -29.37
N TRP A 298 11.58 22.84 -28.97
CA TRP A 298 12.42 21.61 -28.93
C TRP A 298 11.55 20.35 -29.06
N LEU A 299 11.45 19.86 -30.30
CA LEU A 299 10.92 18.55 -30.66
C LEU A 299 11.83 18.03 -31.78
N GLY A 300 12.64 17.00 -31.52
CA GLY A 300 13.43 16.28 -32.53
C GLY A 300 14.89 15.98 -32.15
N HIS A 301 15.29 14.72 -32.41
CA HIS A 301 16.65 14.14 -32.49
C HIS A 301 17.20 13.38 -31.27
N LEU A 302 17.06 12.05 -31.33
CA LEU A 302 18.08 11.11 -30.84
C LEU A 302 19.31 11.26 -31.76
N PRO A 303 20.52 11.51 -31.24
CA PRO A 303 21.73 11.58 -32.06
C PRO A 303 22.60 10.34 -31.80
N VAL A 304 22.45 9.28 -32.58
CA VAL A 304 23.54 8.30 -32.78
C VAL A 304 23.38 7.64 -34.17
N ASP A 305 23.84 8.34 -35.23
CA ASP A 305 24.27 7.67 -36.45
C ASP A 305 25.80 7.54 -36.37
N ILE A 306 26.29 6.32 -36.09
CA ILE A 306 27.71 5.96 -36.28
C ILE A 306 27.75 4.87 -37.35
N PRO A 307 28.50 5.04 -38.45
CA PRO A 307 28.67 4.00 -39.46
C PRO A 307 29.68 2.96 -38.92
N ILE A 308 29.17 1.82 -38.42
CA ILE A 308 29.97 0.72 -37.82
C ILE A 308 30.11 -0.49 -38.77
N GLU A 309 29.62 -0.43 -40.00
CA GLU A 309 29.41 -1.65 -40.79
C GLU A 309 30.68 -2.28 -41.42
N ASP A 310 31.78 -1.54 -41.64
CA ASP A 310 32.90 -2.07 -42.44
C ASP A 310 34.18 -2.47 -41.68
N LEU A 311 34.48 -1.90 -40.49
CA LEU A 311 35.72 -2.26 -39.77
C LEU A 311 35.57 -3.47 -38.83
N VAL A 312 34.38 -3.66 -38.25
CA VAL A 312 34.17 -4.67 -37.20
C VAL A 312 34.17 -6.10 -37.74
N SER A 313 33.77 -6.30 -39.00
CA SER A 313 33.63 -7.65 -39.58
C SER A 313 34.98 -8.33 -39.92
N LYS A 314 36.03 -7.56 -40.24
CA LYS A 314 37.34 -8.11 -40.65
C LYS A 314 38.19 -8.56 -39.47
N GLU A 315 38.25 -7.76 -38.41
CA GLU A 315 39.03 -8.07 -37.21
C GLU A 315 38.41 -9.21 -36.40
N PHE A 316 37.07 -9.29 -36.36
CA PHE A 316 36.39 -10.40 -35.71
C PHE A 316 36.61 -11.73 -36.44
N ARG A 317 36.59 -11.73 -37.78
CA ARG A 317 36.88 -12.93 -38.58
C ARG A 317 38.31 -13.45 -38.38
N LEU A 318 39.28 -12.55 -38.17
CA LEU A 318 40.65 -12.93 -37.82
C LEU A 318 40.71 -13.66 -36.48
N CYS A 319 39.93 -13.24 -35.49
CA CYS A 319 39.86 -13.92 -34.19
C CYS A 319 39.08 -15.25 -34.23
N MET A 320 38.26 -15.47 -35.26
CA MET A 320 37.52 -16.72 -35.47
C MET A 320 38.28 -17.78 -36.27
N GLN A 321 39.47 -17.48 -36.81
CA GLN A 321 40.24 -18.45 -37.58
C GLN A 321 40.70 -19.62 -36.70
N ALA A 322 40.51 -20.85 -37.18
CA ALA A 322 40.95 -22.08 -36.51
C ALA A 322 42.47 -22.17 -36.28
N ALA A 323 43.25 -21.23 -36.84
CA ALA A 323 44.69 -21.14 -36.70
C ALA A 323 45.16 -20.42 -35.42
N LEU A 324 44.28 -19.75 -34.66
CA LEU A 324 44.64 -19.13 -33.38
C LEU A 324 44.61 -20.15 -32.23
N GLU A 325 45.58 -20.04 -31.30
CA GLU A 325 45.53 -20.76 -30.03
C GLU A 325 44.32 -20.31 -29.19
N GLU A 326 43.70 -21.25 -28.46
CA GLU A 326 42.47 -21.06 -27.68
C GLU A 326 42.58 -19.87 -26.68
N ALA A 327 43.76 -19.68 -26.09
CA ALA A 327 44.05 -18.56 -25.19
C ALA A 327 44.01 -17.20 -25.89
N GLN A 328 44.53 -17.11 -27.13
CA GLN A 328 44.51 -15.89 -27.92
C GLN A 328 43.11 -15.58 -28.45
N GLN A 329 42.34 -16.63 -28.76
CA GLN A 329 40.94 -16.51 -29.13
C GLN A 329 40.11 -15.89 -28.00
N HIS A 330 40.29 -16.39 -26.78
CA HIS A 330 39.64 -15.84 -25.58
C HIS A 330 40.02 -14.38 -25.32
N GLN A 331 41.30 -14.02 -25.46
CA GLN A 331 41.77 -12.66 -25.23
C GLN A 331 41.27 -11.69 -26.30
N CYS A 332 41.12 -12.15 -27.55
CA CYS A 332 40.53 -11.32 -28.60
C CYS A 332 39.02 -11.10 -28.37
N ILE A 333 38.26 -12.16 -28.05
CA ILE A 333 36.82 -12.05 -27.77
C ILE A 333 36.55 -11.10 -26.59
N ALA A 334 37.40 -11.13 -25.56
CA ALA A 334 37.28 -10.26 -24.40
C ALA A 334 37.43 -8.74 -24.71
N ASN A 335 38.07 -8.38 -25.82
CA ASN A 335 38.29 -6.99 -26.21
C ASN A 335 37.21 -6.42 -27.16
N PHE A 336 36.29 -7.25 -27.67
CA PHE A 336 35.23 -6.80 -28.56
C PHE A 336 34.04 -6.22 -27.77
N THR A 337 33.70 -4.96 -28.04
CA THR A 337 32.54 -4.26 -27.46
C THR A 337 31.29 -4.34 -28.33
N ALA A 338 31.40 -4.79 -29.58
CA ALA A 338 30.29 -4.93 -30.53
C ALA A 338 30.43 -6.20 -31.37
N ILE A 339 29.30 -6.88 -31.61
CA ILE A 339 29.22 -8.10 -32.42
C ILE A 339 28.86 -7.69 -33.86
N PRO A 340 29.56 -8.18 -34.91
CA PRO A 340 29.15 -7.94 -36.30
C PRO A 340 27.71 -8.41 -36.58
N GLY A 341 26.90 -7.58 -37.25
CA GLY A 341 25.49 -7.89 -37.51
C GLY A 341 25.28 -9.18 -38.32
N ASP A 342 26.14 -9.46 -39.30
CA ASP A 342 26.07 -10.65 -40.16
C ASP A 342 26.37 -11.96 -39.41
N LEU A 343 27.24 -11.88 -38.39
CA LEU A 343 27.50 -12.99 -37.47
C LEU A 343 26.38 -13.12 -36.44
N TYR A 344 25.86 -11.99 -35.96
CA TYR A 344 24.73 -11.98 -35.04
C TYR A 344 23.53 -12.70 -35.68
N GLU A 345 23.12 -12.33 -36.88
CA GLU A 345 21.99 -12.95 -37.58
C GLU A 345 22.21 -14.43 -37.90
N ARG A 346 23.42 -14.80 -38.34
CA ARG A 346 23.71 -16.20 -38.75
C ARG A 346 23.90 -17.14 -37.58
N GLU A 347 24.60 -16.72 -36.54
CA GLU A 347 25.05 -17.60 -35.46
C GLU A 347 24.42 -17.31 -34.10
N ILE A 348 24.01 -16.08 -33.79
CA ILE A 348 23.58 -15.71 -32.42
C ILE A 348 22.06 -15.55 -32.33
N ALA A 349 21.41 -14.98 -33.34
CA ALA A 349 19.98 -14.68 -33.36
C ALA A 349 19.13 -15.93 -33.16
N ARG A 350 19.59 -17.09 -33.65
CA ARG A 350 18.92 -18.39 -33.43
C ARG A 350 18.92 -18.82 -31.96
N TYR A 351 19.86 -18.34 -31.15
CA TYR A 351 20.00 -18.71 -29.73
C TYR A 351 19.59 -17.60 -28.77
N THR A 352 19.43 -16.37 -29.24
CA THR A 352 18.94 -15.26 -28.41
C THR A 352 17.54 -15.52 -27.87
N HIS A 353 16.76 -16.41 -28.52
CA HIS A 353 15.49 -16.91 -27.99
C HIS A 353 15.65 -17.57 -26.61
N PHE A 354 16.75 -18.29 -26.35
CA PHE A 354 17.03 -18.85 -25.02
C PHE A 354 17.26 -17.76 -23.97
N CYS A 355 17.68 -16.56 -24.35
CA CYS A 355 17.87 -15.45 -23.42
C CYS A 355 16.57 -14.77 -22.99
N LEU A 356 15.45 -15.12 -23.64
CA LEU A 356 14.12 -14.81 -23.12
C LEU A 356 13.68 -15.78 -22.03
N VAL A 357 14.38 -16.91 -21.88
CA VAL A 357 14.16 -17.81 -20.76
C VAL A 357 14.81 -17.18 -19.52
N PRO A 358 14.00 -16.80 -18.53
CA PRO A 358 14.40 -15.98 -17.39
C PRO A 358 15.34 -16.74 -16.45
N GLU A 359 15.12 -18.05 -16.30
CA GLU A 359 15.90 -18.92 -15.42
C GLU A 359 16.13 -20.28 -16.09
N ALA A 360 17.34 -20.77 -15.97
CA ALA A 360 17.78 -22.05 -16.53
C ALA A 360 17.05 -23.28 -15.95
N ASP A 361 16.45 -23.06 -14.79
CA ASP A 361 15.67 -24.02 -14.03
C ASP A 361 14.31 -24.30 -14.73
N ILE A 362 13.77 -23.33 -15.49
CA ILE A 362 12.51 -23.46 -16.25
C ILE A 362 12.66 -24.31 -17.52
N CYS A 363 13.88 -24.56 -17.99
CA CYS A 363 14.12 -25.36 -19.20
C CYS A 363 13.45 -26.75 -19.18
N GLY A 364 13.28 -27.36 -17.99
CA GLY A 364 12.55 -28.63 -17.85
C GLY A 364 11.04 -28.49 -18.10
N ASN A 365 10.44 -27.33 -17.79
CA ASN A 365 9.04 -27.05 -18.09
C ASN A 365 8.82 -26.84 -19.58
N LEU A 366 9.75 -26.16 -20.26
CA LEU A 366 9.68 -25.90 -21.70
C LEU A 366 9.78 -27.20 -22.50
N ASP A 367 10.71 -28.08 -22.10
CA ASP A 367 10.86 -29.43 -22.69
C ASP A 367 9.62 -30.30 -22.47
N GLY A 368 8.97 -30.19 -21.30
CA GLY A 368 7.71 -30.87 -21.04
C GLY A 368 6.54 -30.40 -21.91
N ARG A 369 6.65 -29.24 -22.56
CA ARG A 369 5.64 -28.64 -23.42
C ARG A 369 6.03 -28.60 -24.89
N GLU A 370 7.17 -29.21 -25.25
CA GLU A 370 7.70 -29.18 -26.62
C GLU A 370 7.90 -27.75 -27.14
N LEU A 371 8.25 -26.82 -26.24
CA LEU A 371 8.52 -25.41 -26.56
C LEU A 371 10.01 -25.10 -26.77
N LEU A 372 10.88 -26.09 -26.55
CA LEU A 372 12.28 -25.94 -26.91
C LEU A 372 12.39 -26.06 -28.43
N PRO A 373 13.10 -25.15 -29.11
CA PRO A 373 13.28 -25.22 -30.55
C PRO A 373 13.95 -26.54 -30.91
N ASP A 374 13.50 -27.19 -31.98
CA ASP A 374 14.13 -28.39 -32.48
C ASP A 374 15.49 -28.01 -33.09
N LEU A 375 16.54 -28.26 -32.32
CA LEU A 375 17.89 -27.92 -32.68
C LEU A 375 18.49 -29.12 -33.43
N ASP A 376 18.04 -29.30 -34.66
CA ASP A 376 18.59 -30.30 -35.57
C ASP A 376 19.93 -29.76 -36.10
N PHE A 377 20.99 -30.00 -35.32
CA PHE A 377 22.35 -29.60 -35.68
C PHE A 377 22.99 -30.68 -36.54
N ASP A 378 23.43 -30.29 -37.73
CA ASP A 378 24.38 -31.09 -38.50
C ASP A 378 25.78 -30.94 -37.88
N LEU A 379 25.97 -31.63 -36.75
CA LEU A 379 27.11 -31.53 -35.83
C LEU A 379 28.48 -31.82 -36.45
N LEU A 380 28.48 -32.29 -37.69
CA LEU A 380 29.68 -32.67 -38.43
C LEU A 380 30.43 -31.48 -39.04
N THR A 381 29.83 -30.29 -39.14
CA THR A 381 30.43 -29.20 -39.97
C THR A 381 31.00 -28.02 -39.19
N SER A 382 30.49 -27.67 -38.00
CA SER A 382 31.14 -26.69 -37.09
C SER A 382 30.44 -26.63 -35.74
N ILE A 383 31.17 -26.37 -34.65
CA ILE A 383 30.59 -26.02 -33.33
C ILE A 383 30.28 -24.51 -33.37
N PRO A 384 28.99 -24.10 -33.34
CA PRO A 384 28.60 -22.70 -33.28
C PRO A 384 29.34 -21.92 -32.18
N LEU A 385 29.67 -20.64 -32.44
CA LEU A 385 30.40 -19.81 -31.48
C LEU A 385 29.75 -19.79 -30.09
N PHE A 386 28.41 -19.78 -30.02
CA PHE A 386 27.70 -19.77 -28.75
C PHE A 386 28.00 -21.01 -27.86
N LEU A 387 28.21 -22.19 -28.46
CA LEU A 387 28.53 -23.42 -27.72
C LEU A 387 29.93 -23.33 -27.12
N LYS A 388 30.87 -22.75 -27.86
CA LYS A 388 32.22 -22.47 -27.36
C LYS A 388 32.18 -21.47 -26.20
N VAL A 389 31.46 -20.37 -26.36
CA VAL A 389 31.29 -19.34 -25.31
C VAL A 389 30.60 -19.90 -24.07
N ALA A 390 29.64 -20.82 -24.24
CA ALA A 390 28.99 -21.51 -23.13
C ALA A 390 29.86 -22.59 -22.45
N GLY A 391 31.10 -22.81 -22.91
CA GLY A 391 32.01 -23.83 -22.38
C GLY A 391 31.60 -25.27 -22.72
N ILE A 392 30.88 -25.46 -23.82
CA ILE A 392 30.38 -26.77 -24.25
C ILE A 392 31.34 -27.35 -25.29
N ALA A 393 32.27 -28.19 -24.83
CA ALA A 393 33.29 -28.82 -25.68
C ALA A 393 32.73 -29.92 -26.61
N SER A 394 31.59 -30.53 -26.26
CA SER A 394 30.89 -31.51 -27.10
C SER A 394 29.40 -31.55 -26.78
N THR A 395 28.57 -31.58 -27.82
CA THR A 395 27.11 -31.63 -27.78
C THR A 395 26.56 -33.05 -27.91
N ALA A 396 27.38 -34.03 -28.28
CA ALA A 396 26.97 -35.40 -28.63
C ALA A 396 26.27 -36.18 -27.49
N SER A 397 26.22 -35.63 -26.27
CA SER A 397 25.54 -36.22 -25.11
C SER A 397 24.64 -35.26 -24.35
N LEU A 398 24.51 -33.99 -24.77
CA LEU A 398 23.67 -33.02 -24.08
C LEU A 398 22.24 -33.06 -24.63
N GLY A 399 21.32 -33.63 -23.85
CA GLY A 399 19.89 -33.45 -24.11
C GLY A 399 19.49 -31.97 -24.14
N GLN A 400 18.42 -31.64 -24.89
CA GLN A 400 17.95 -30.26 -25.13
C GLN A 400 17.78 -29.45 -23.83
N VAL A 401 17.30 -30.07 -22.75
CA VAL A 401 17.17 -29.42 -21.42
C VAL A 401 18.51 -28.91 -20.88
N ASN A 402 19.58 -29.70 -21.00
CA ASN A 402 20.90 -29.31 -20.51
C ASN A 402 21.52 -28.23 -21.40
N LEU A 403 21.24 -28.27 -22.71
CA LEU A 403 21.66 -27.23 -23.64
C LEU A 403 20.98 -25.89 -23.30
N CYS A 404 19.66 -25.88 -23.12
CA CYS A 404 18.91 -24.71 -22.66
C CYS A 404 19.46 -24.18 -21.33
N ARG A 405 19.70 -25.07 -20.35
CA ARG A 405 20.22 -24.66 -19.04
C ARG A 405 21.57 -23.96 -19.15
N ARG A 406 22.50 -24.52 -19.93
CA ARG A 406 23.81 -23.91 -20.13
C ARG A 406 23.75 -22.62 -20.95
N ALA A 407 22.87 -22.54 -21.94
CA ALA A 407 22.64 -21.30 -22.69
C ALA A 407 22.18 -20.17 -21.77
N VAL A 408 21.19 -20.43 -20.91
CA VAL A 408 20.69 -19.40 -19.96
C VAL A 408 21.74 -19.03 -18.91
N GLN A 409 22.44 -20.01 -18.31
CA GLN A 409 23.42 -19.75 -17.25
C GLN A 409 24.69 -19.08 -17.74
N SER A 410 25.27 -19.58 -18.84
CA SER A 410 26.59 -19.14 -19.28
C SER A 410 26.49 -18.05 -20.34
N PHE A 411 25.69 -18.27 -21.39
CA PHE A 411 25.69 -17.40 -22.56
C PHE A 411 24.87 -16.12 -22.33
N CYS A 412 23.63 -16.25 -21.85
CA CYS A 412 22.74 -15.10 -21.70
C CYS A 412 23.20 -14.13 -20.60
N GLN A 413 23.79 -14.64 -19.52
CA GLN A 413 24.37 -13.79 -18.48
C GLN A 413 25.55 -12.95 -18.99
N GLN A 414 26.34 -13.46 -19.95
CA GLN A 414 27.46 -12.72 -20.53
C GLN A 414 26.97 -11.62 -21.49
N ILE A 415 25.90 -11.86 -22.24
CA ILE A 415 25.38 -10.89 -23.22
C ILE A 415 24.55 -9.78 -22.55
N TYR A 416 23.70 -10.11 -21.58
CA TYR A 416 22.71 -9.18 -21.05
C TYR A 416 22.86 -8.92 -19.54
N THR A 417 24.09 -8.72 -19.07
CA THR A 417 24.46 -8.69 -17.64
C THR A 417 23.49 -7.89 -16.75
N VAL A 418 23.31 -6.59 -16.97
CA VAL A 418 22.54 -5.75 -16.04
C VAL A 418 21.03 -5.92 -16.18
N GLN A 419 20.52 -5.95 -17.42
CA GLN A 419 19.08 -6.00 -17.67
C GLN A 419 18.48 -7.37 -17.29
N THR A 420 19.18 -8.47 -17.55
CA THR A 420 18.68 -9.80 -17.16
C THR A 420 18.72 -10.01 -15.66
N THR A 421 19.75 -9.52 -14.97
CA THR A 421 19.78 -9.60 -13.50
C THR A 421 18.62 -8.80 -12.89
N LEU A 422 18.37 -7.57 -13.35
CA LEU A 422 17.24 -6.76 -12.87
C LEU A 422 15.89 -7.44 -13.15
N LEU A 423 15.71 -7.99 -14.35
CA LEU A 423 14.49 -8.70 -14.72
C LEU A 423 14.30 -9.97 -13.90
N GLN A 424 15.38 -10.71 -13.61
CA GLN A 424 15.37 -11.90 -12.76
C GLN A 424 15.01 -11.55 -11.32
N GLU A 425 15.55 -10.47 -10.77
CA GLU A 425 15.22 -9.99 -9.42
C GLU A 425 13.75 -9.58 -9.33
N GLN A 426 13.26 -8.74 -10.26
CA GLN A 426 11.85 -8.34 -10.31
C GLN A 426 10.90 -9.52 -10.45
N ARG A 427 11.27 -10.49 -11.29
CA ARG A 427 10.50 -11.72 -11.45
C ARG A 427 10.52 -12.56 -10.18
N ALA A 428 11.67 -12.72 -9.53
CA ALA A 428 11.79 -13.48 -8.29
C ALA A 428 10.92 -12.87 -7.18
N ASP A 429 10.85 -11.54 -7.10
CA ASP A 429 10.00 -10.81 -6.17
C ASP A 429 8.50 -11.05 -6.45
N ILE A 430 8.08 -11.03 -7.72
CA ILE A 430 6.68 -11.22 -8.11
C ILE A 430 6.25 -12.69 -8.00
N CYS A 431 7.09 -13.62 -8.46
CA CYS A 431 6.76 -15.04 -8.57
C CYS A 431 6.97 -15.81 -7.25
N GLY A 432 7.79 -15.27 -6.34
CA GLY A 432 8.05 -15.88 -5.04
C GLY A 432 8.94 -17.12 -5.13
N LYS A 433 8.87 -17.99 -4.11
CA LYS A 433 9.78 -19.13 -3.98
C LYS A 433 9.50 -20.19 -5.05
N LYS A 434 10.56 -20.78 -5.60
CA LYS A 434 10.46 -21.90 -6.53
C LYS A 434 10.36 -23.25 -5.79
N SER A 435 9.48 -24.11 -6.27
CA SER A 435 9.32 -25.49 -5.83
C SER A 435 9.56 -26.43 -7.00
N GLY A 436 10.50 -27.37 -6.85
CA GLY A 436 10.84 -28.35 -7.87
C GLY A 436 10.16 -29.69 -7.61
N LYS A 437 9.47 -30.24 -8.61
CA LYS A 437 8.97 -31.63 -8.59
C LYS A 437 9.61 -32.40 -9.73
N VAL A 438 10.26 -33.52 -9.39
CA VAL A 438 10.80 -34.44 -10.40
C VAL A 438 9.66 -35.37 -10.83
N VAL A 439 9.28 -35.30 -12.11
CA VAL A 439 8.28 -36.17 -12.73
C VAL A 439 9.02 -37.00 -13.78
N GLY A 440 9.30 -38.27 -13.46
CA GLY A 440 10.16 -39.12 -14.28
C GLY A 440 11.60 -38.62 -14.32
N SER A 441 12.14 -38.40 -15.51
CA SER A 441 13.48 -37.81 -15.72
C SER A 441 13.49 -36.27 -15.78
N LYS A 442 12.31 -35.64 -15.75
CA LYS A 442 12.16 -34.18 -15.93
C LYS A 442 11.96 -33.49 -14.57
N LYS A 443 12.82 -32.51 -14.27
CA LYS A 443 12.62 -31.59 -13.15
C LYS A 443 11.70 -30.46 -13.61
N THR A 444 10.47 -30.48 -13.13
CA THR A 444 9.51 -29.38 -13.33
C THR A 444 9.60 -28.41 -12.16
N ILE A 445 9.46 -27.12 -12.44
CA ILE A 445 9.52 -26.06 -11.42
C ILE A 445 8.21 -25.30 -11.44
N ARG A 446 7.69 -25.02 -10.25
CA ARG A 446 6.51 -24.17 -10.06
C ARG A 446 6.85 -23.07 -9.08
N TYR A 447 6.41 -21.87 -9.39
CA TYR A 447 6.55 -20.71 -8.52
C TYR A 447 5.41 -20.66 -7.51
N GLU A 448 5.69 -20.06 -6.35
CA GLU A 448 4.72 -19.91 -5.27
C GLU A 448 3.48 -19.11 -5.71
N ALA A 449 3.69 -18.03 -6.46
CA ALA A 449 2.61 -17.21 -6.99
C ALA A 449 1.70 -18.00 -7.95
N SER A 450 2.26 -18.81 -8.86
CA SER A 450 1.43 -19.61 -9.77
C SER A 450 0.72 -20.76 -9.05
N ARG A 451 1.35 -21.35 -8.04
CA ARG A 451 0.74 -22.37 -7.18
C ARG A 451 -0.48 -21.83 -6.43
N GLU A 452 -0.45 -20.57 -5.99
CA GLU A 452 -1.58 -19.90 -5.34
C GLU A 452 -2.84 -19.83 -6.23
N TYR A 453 -2.67 -19.77 -7.56
CA TYR A 453 -3.79 -19.80 -8.49
C TYR A 453 -4.16 -21.24 -8.94
N GLU A 454 -3.18 -22.12 -9.16
CA GLU A 454 -3.39 -23.43 -9.83
C GLU A 454 -3.88 -24.55 -8.88
N ASP A 455 -3.80 -24.38 -7.56
CA ASP A 455 -4.21 -25.43 -6.62
C ASP A 455 -5.69 -25.83 -6.84
N GLU A 456 -5.92 -27.11 -7.18
CA GLU A 456 -7.26 -27.62 -7.55
C GLU A 456 -8.27 -27.48 -6.40
N VAL A 457 -7.79 -27.54 -5.16
CA VAL A 457 -8.64 -27.49 -3.97
C VAL A 457 -8.68 -26.08 -3.42
N PHE A 458 -7.52 -25.43 -3.25
CA PHE A 458 -7.42 -24.17 -2.52
C PHE A 458 -6.98 -22.97 -3.37
N GLY A 459 -6.79 -23.16 -4.67
CA GLY A 459 -6.33 -22.10 -5.56
C GLY A 459 -7.37 -21.01 -5.69
N LEU A 460 -6.93 -19.78 -5.95
CA LEU A 460 -7.81 -18.63 -6.15
C LEU A 460 -8.85 -18.85 -7.27
N THR A 461 -8.54 -19.66 -8.27
CA THR A 461 -9.49 -20.03 -9.34
C THR A 461 -10.31 -21.29 -9.04
N SER A 462 -10.08 -21.96 -7.90
CA SER A 462 -10.81 -23.16 -7.54
C SER A 462 -12.28 -22.85 -7.22
N VAL A 463 -13.17 -23.77 -7.60
CA VAL A 463 -14.61 -23.64 -7.31
C VAL A 463 -14.85 -23.64 -5.79
N THR A 464 -14.03 -24.37 -5.04
CA THR A 464 -14.09 -24.42 -3.58
C THR A 464 -13.78 -23.06 -2.96
N PHE A 465 -12.71 -22.39 -3.40
CA PHE A 465 -12.35 -21.06 -2.90
C PHE A 465 -13.41 -20.03 -3.30
N GLN A 466 -13.84 -20.04 -4.56
CA GLN A 466 -14.85 -19.10 -5.07
C GLN A 466 -16.21 -19.27 -4.39
N SER A 467 -16.64 -20.51 -4.12
CA SER A 467 -17.88 -20.77 -3.38
C SER A 467 -17.78 -20.33 -1.92
N PHE A 468 -16.63 -20.55 -1.28
CA PHE A 468 -16.38 -20.07 0.07
C PHE A 468 -16.39 -18.54 0.15
N LEU A 469 -15.71 -17.86 -0.77
CA LEU A 469 -15.71 -16.40 -0.90
C LEU A 469 -17.13 -15.85 -1.12
N LEU A 470 -17.92 -16.48 -1.98
CA LEU A 470 -19.32 -16.13 -2.21
C LEU A 470 -20.15 -16.23 -0.92
N ILE A 471 -19.98 -17.30 -0.14
CA ILE A 471 -20.68 -17.47 1.15
C ILE A 471 -20.29 -16.38 2.13
N ILE A 472 -19.00 -16.08 2.29
CA ILE A 472 -18.52 -15.02 3.20
C ILE A 472 -19.04 -13.64 2.79
N LEU A 473 -18.97 -13.32 1.50
CA LEU A 473 -19.52 -12.07 0.95
C LEU A 473 -21.04 -11.98 1.13
N PHE A 474 -21.75 -13.09 0.99
CA PHE A 474 -23.18 -13.16 1.24
C PHE A 474 -23.52 -12.92 2.72
N LEU A 475 -22.78 -13.57 3.64
CA LEU A 475 -22.93 -13.36 5.08
C LEU A 475 -22.63 -11.89 5.47
N TRP A 476 -21.60 -11.30 4.88
CA TRP A 476 -21.29 -9.88 5.04
C TRP A 476 -22.43 -8.98 4.52
N GLY A 477 -22.99 -9.33 3.36
CA GLY A 477 -24.17 -8.66 2.81
C GLY A 477 -25.38 -8.73 3.75
N LEU A 478 -25.66 -9.90 4.33
CA LEU A 478 -26.74 -10.07 5.30
C LEU A 478 -26.53 -9.26 6.58
N ALA A 479 -25.31 -9.27 7.13
CA ALA A 479 -24.96 -8.44 8.29
C ALA A 479 -25.08 -6.94 7.97
N SER A 480 -24.77 -6.53 6.75
CA SER A 480 -24.95 -5.14 6.32
C SER A 480 -26.44 -4.78 6.16
N VAL A 481 -27.28 -5.71 5.70
CA VAL A 481 -28.74 -5.50 5.56
C VAL A 481 -29.40 -5.22 6.92
N THR A 482 -28.97 -5.89 8.00
CA THR A 482 -29.54 -5.64 9.34
C THR A 482 -29.28 -4.21 9.79
N GLU A 483 -28.07 -3.70 9.57
CA GLU A 483 -27.72 -2.31 9.87
C GLU A 483 -28.47 -1.31 8.99
N PHE A 484 -28.54 -1.55 7.67
CA PHE A 484 -29.30 -0.68 6.78
C PHE A 484 -30.78 -0.62 7.15
N ARG A 485 -31.37 -1.76 7.56
CA ARG A 485 -32.75 -1.80 8.06
C ARG A 485 -32.89 -0.95 9.32
N SER A 486 -31.98 -1.06 10.28
CA SER A 486 -31.98 -0.24 11.50
C SER A 486 -31.93 1.25 11.16
N ILE A 487 -31.01 1.66 10.29
CA ILE A 487 -30.85 3.04 9.82
C ILE A 487 -32.12 3.54 9.14
N LEU A 488 -32.74 2.74 8.26
CA LEU A 488 -33.97 3.12 7.55
C LEU A 488 -35.18 3.25 8.49
N VAL A 489 -35.30 2.40 9.50
CA VAL A 489 -36.32 2.54 10.55
C VAL A 489 -36.13 3.86 11.29
N TRP A 490 -34.90 4.22 11.64
CA TRP A 490 -34.60 5.51 12.28
C TRP A 490 -34.88 6.72 11.37
N TRP A 491 -34.57 6.63 10.06
CA TRP A 491 -34.99 7.64 9.09
C TRP A 491 -36.50 7.81 9.09
N ASN A 492 -37.26 6.72 9.06
CA ASN A 492 -38.71 6.78 9.11
C ASN A 492 -39.19 7.45 10.41
N VAL A 493 -38.75 6.97 11.58
CA VAL A 493 -39.15 7.48 12.91
C VAL A 493 -38.85 8.98 13.05
N ILE A 494 -37.64 9.43 12.71
CA ILE A 494 -37.23 10.84 12.88
C ILE A 494 -37.98 11.77 11.92
N LEU A 495 -38.30 11.29 10.71
CA LEU A 495 -39.02 12.09 9.72
C LEU A 495 -40.53 12.17 10.02
N THR A 496 -41.11 11.12 10.61
CA THR A 496 -42.56 11.02 10.82
C THR A 496 -43.04 11.43 12.21
N LEU A 497 -42.14 11.53 13.20
CA LEU A 497 -42.50 12.06 14.52
C LEU A 497 -43.14 13.46 14.36
N PRO A 498 -44.20 13.80 15.12
CA PRO A 498 -44.79 15.12 15.05
C PRO A 498 -43.83 16.19 15.59
N THR A 499 -43.97 17.42 15.09
CA THR A 499 -43.22 18.58 15.60
C THR A 499 -43.95 19.14 16.82
N ALA A 500 -43.30 19.12 17.98
CA ALA A 500 -43.85 19.63 19.24
C ALA A 500 -43.05 20.84 19.75
N VAL A 501 -43.70 21.68 20.55
CA VAL A 501 -43.02 22.75 21.32
C VAL A 501 -42.20 22.10 22.43
N ALA A 502 -41.04 22.66 22.78
CA ALA A 502 -40.07 22.04 23.69
C ALA A 502 -40.65 21.50 25.02
N ALA A 503 -41.63 22.20 25.60
CA ALA A 503 -42.27 21.79 26.85
C ALA A 503 -43.20 20.56 26.71
N ALA A 504 -43.61 20.20 25.50
CA ALA A 504 -44.48 19.07 25.21
C ALA A 504 -43.75 17.90 24.53
N CYS A 505 -42.41 17.95 24.45
CA CYS A 505 -41.61 16.91 23.79
C CYS A 505 -41.50 15.64 24.63
N ILE A 506 -41.46 15.77 25.96
CA ILE A 506 -41.28 14.67 26.91
C ILE A 506 -42.49 14.63 27.84
N VAL A 507 -43.16 13.49 27.88
CA VAL A 507 -44.30 13.23 28.75
C VAL A 507 -43.89 12.13 29.72
N TYR A 508 -43.85 12.47 31.01
CA TYR A 508 -43.59 11.52 32.09
C TYR A 508 -44.90 10.84 32.46
N LYS A 509 -44.97 9.52 32.31
CA LYS A 509 -46.10 8.71 32.74
C LYS A 509 -45.76 8.05 34.07
N TYR A 510 -46.60 8.30 35.07
CA TYR A 510 -46.52 7.61 36.35
C TYR A 510 -47.62 6.55 36.38
N PRO A 511 -47.27 5.26 36.56
CA PRO A 511 -48.29 4.23 36.71
C PRO A 511 -49.18 4.55 37.93
N PRO A 512 -50.51 4.33 37.83
CA PRO A 512 -51.43 4.66 38.90
C PRO A 512 -51.09 3.81 40.15
N GLY A 513 -50.59 4.46 41.20
CA GLY A 513 -50.20 3.83 42.46
C GLY A 513 -48.70 3.67 42.70
N ALA A 514 -47.83 4.15 41.81
CA ALA A 514 -46.39 4.20 42.09
C ALA A 514 -46.06 5.35 43.06
N GLU A 515 -45.58 5.01 44.26
CA GLU A 515 -45.13 5.96 45.28
C GLU A 515 -43.66 6.37 45.11
N ALA A 516 -42.89 5.64 44.29
CA ALA A 516 -41.46 5.88 44.05
C ALA A 516 -41.21 6.49 42.66
N GLU A 517 -40.31 7.47 42.58
CA GLU A 517 -39.89 8.12 41.33
C GLU A 517 -39.22 7.14 40.33
N ASP A 518 -38.76 5.98 40.81
CA ASP A 518 -38.00 5.00 40.02
C ASP A 518 -38.84 4.27 38.95
N ASP A 519 -40.18 4.28 39.07
CA ASP A 519 -41.10 3.62 38.12
C ASP A 519 -41.63 4.55 37.02
N CYS A 520 -41.04 5.73 36.84
CA CYS A 520 -41.48 6.68 35.83
C CYS A 520 -41.10 6.20 34.41
N THR A 521 -42.10 5.99 33.55
CA THR A 521 -41.84 5.74 32.13
C THR A 521 -41.83 7.04 31.35
N VAL A 522 -40.85 7.18 30.45
CA VAL A 522 -40.67 8.38 29.65
C VAL A 522 -41.23 8.13 28.24
N GLU A 523 -42.25 8.89 27.85
CA GLU A 523 -42.79 8.90 26.48
C GLU A 523 -42.33 10.16 25.75
N ILE A 524 -41.74 9.99 24.56
CA ILE A 524 -41.35 11.11 23.71
C ILE A 524 -42.51 11.41 22.74
N ALA A 525 -43.29 12.43 23.05
CA ALA A 525 -44.50 12.76 22.28
C ALA A 525 -44.19 13.48 20.94
N GLY A 526 -43.02 14.12 20.83
CA GLY A 526 -42.65 14.91 19.64
C GLY A 526 -41.22 15.45 19.69
N LEU A 527 -40.69 15.86 18.53
CA LEU A 527 -39.35 16.46 18.40
C LEU A 527 -39.44 17.91 17.90
N THR A 528 -38.66 18.81 18.48
CA THR A 528 -38.51 20.16 17.92
C THR A 528 -37.81 20.12 16.56
N TRP A 529 -38.07 21.09 15.69
CA TRP A 529 -37.41 21.17 14.37
C TRP A 529 -35.88 21.22 14.48
N LYS A 530 -35.36 21.98 15.45
CA LYS A 530 -33.91 22.10 15.68
C LYS A 530 -33.30 20.77 16.11
N THR A 531 -33.93 20.08 17.06
CA THR A 531 -33.46 18.76 17.52
C THR A 531 -33.51 17.73 16.38
N ARG A 532 -34.58 17.73 15.58
CA ARG A 532 -34.70 16.84 14.41
C ARG A 532 -33.55 17.04 13.42
N LEU A 533 -33.30 18.29 13.04
CA LEU A 533 -32.23 18.63 12.11
C LEU A 533 -30.86 18.25 12.68
N SER A 534 -30.64 18.51 13.97
CA SER A 534 -29.43 18.09 14.68
C SER A 534 -29.27 16.57 14.62
N THR A 535 -30.26 15.78 15.03
CA THR A 535 -30.20 14.31 15.01
C THR A 535 -29.93 13.77 13.60
N VAL A 536 -30.52 14.37 12.57
CA VAL A 536 -30.24 13.98 11.18
C VAL A 536 -28.77 14.23 10.82
N PHE A 537 -28.24 15.43 11.09
CA PHE A 537 -26.87 15.77 10.66
C PHE A 537 -25.76 15.21 11.55
N THR A 538 -25.98 15.07 12.86
CA THR A 538 -24.94 14.63 13.79
C THR A 538 -24.93 13.13 14.00
N ASN A 539 -26.02 12.42 13.72
CA ASN A 539 -26.13 10.98 13.94
C ASN A 539 -26.51 10.24 12.66
N LEU A 540 -27.72 10.47 12.15
CA LEU A 540 -28.32 9.56 11.17
C LEU A 540 -27.65 9.61 9.79
N LEU A 541 -27.32 10.81 9.30
CA LEU A 541 -26.61 10.98 8.03
C LEU A 541 -25.16 10.44 8.11
N PRO A 542 -24.33 10.80 9.10
CA PRO A 542 -23.02 10.19 9.30
C PRO A 542 -23.08 8.66 9.39
N ARG A 543 -24.02 8.10 10.17
CA ARG A 543 -24.21 6.64 10.28
C ARG A 543 -24.55 6.00 8.94
N THR A 544 -25.42 6.62 8.15
CA THR A 544 -25.77 6.14 6.80
C THR A 544 -24.56 6.16 5.87
N VAL A 545 -23.78 7.24 5.87
CA VAL A 545 -22.58 7.36 5.04
C VAL A 545 -21.53 6.34 5.46
N LEU A 546 -21.26 6.22 6.75
CA LEU A 546 -20.30 5.23 7.29
C LEU A 546 -20.72 3.81 6.94
N GLN A 547 -22.01 3.46 7.07
CA GLN A 547 -22.50 2.14 6.71
C GLN A 547 -22.34 1.84 5.21
N CYS A 548 -22.60 2.81 4.33
CA CYS A 548 -22.32 2.66 2.90
C CYS A 548 -20.84 2.47 2.61
N VAL A 549 -19.96 3.24 3.27
CA VAL A 549 -18.51 3.12 3.12
C VAL A 549 -18.03 1.75 3.63
N PHE A 550 -18.45 1.32 4.81
CA PHE A 550 -18.08 0.01 5.35
C PHE A 550 -18.58 -1.13 4.48
N PHE A 551 -19.80 -1.04 3.93
CA PHE A 551 -20.29 -2.06 3.00
C PHE A 551 -19.37 -2.21 1.77
N VAL A 552 -19.03 -1.10 1.11
CA VAL A 552 -18.16 -1.11 -0.09
C VAL A 552 -16.73 -1.53 0.25
N VAL A 553 -16.12 -0.90 1.24
CA VAL A 553 -14.75 -1.21 1.68
C VAL A 553 -14.66 -2.65 2.21
N GLY A 554 -15.69 -3.14 2.91
CA GLY A 554 -15.75 -4.51 3.40
C GLY A 554 -15.79 -5.53 2.25
N ILE A 555 -16.53 -5.25 1.18
CA ILE A 555 -16.50 -6.08 -0.04
C ILE A 555 -15.11 -6.08 -0.66
N GLU A 556 -14.51 -4.90 -0.90
CA GLU A 556 -13.18 -4.80 -1.49
C GLU A 556 -12.11 -5.47 -0.62
N TYR A 557 -12.19 -5.29 0.70
CA TYR A 557 -11.28 -5.91 1.67
C TYR A 557 -11.37 -7.43 1.62
N LEU A 558 -12.58 -8.00 1.65
CA LEU A 558 -12.77 -9.46 1.57
C LEU A 558 -12.33 -10.03 0.22
N LEU A 559 -12.53 -9.30 -0.88
CA LEU A 559 -12.07 -9.70 -2.22
C LEU A 559 -10.55 -9.63 -2.39
N SER A 560 -9.84 -8.87 -1.55
CA SER A 560 -8.37 -8.75 -1.61
C SER A 560 -7.64 -9.94 -0.97
N VAL A 561 -8.35 -10.74 -0.17
CA VAL A 561 -7.76 -11.83 0.62
C VAL A 561 -7.60 -13.07 -0.26
N LYS A 562 -6.42 -13.70 -0.18
CA LYS A 562 -6.09 -14.86 -1.01
C LYS A 562 -6.14 -16.20 -0.29
N GLN A 563 -6.14 -16.20 1.03
CA GLN A 563 -6.17 -17.42 1.85
C GLN A 563 -7.50 -17.57 2.60
N ILE A 564 -8.01 -18.79 2.70
CA ILE A 564 -9.28 -19.10 3.38
C ILE A 564 -9.22 -18.75 4.88
N SER A 565 -8.10 -19.06 5.55
CA SER A 565 -7.89 -18.76 6.97
C SER A 565 -7.96 -17.25 7.24
N GLU A 566 -7.29 -16.47 6.40
CA GLU A 566 -7.32 -15.01 6.46
C GLU A 566 -8.70 -14.47 6.13
N LEU A 567 -9.44 -15.08 5.19
CA LEU A 567 -10.78 -14.63 4.83
C LEU A 567 -11.76 -14.80 6.01
N ILE A 568 -11.66 -15.91 6.74
CA ILE A 568 -12.42 -16.12 7.98
C ILE A 568 -12.05 -15.06 9.01
N LEU A 569 -10.75 -14.85 9.27
CA LEU A 569 -10.30 -13.87 10.27
C LEU A 569 -10.75 -12.45 9.92
N ASN A 570 -10.66 -12.09 8.64
CA ASN A 570 -11.01 -10.78 8.12
C ASN A 570 -12.53 -10.55 8.14
N SER A 571 -13.34 -11.57 7.84
CA SER A 571 -14.80 -11.46 7.98
C SER A 571 -15.25 -11.31 9.44
N LEU A 572 -14.60 -12.01 10.38
CA LEU A 572 -14.85 -11.83 11.82
C LEU A 572 -14.46 -10.42 12.28
N ALA A 573 -13.32 -9.90 11.82
CA ALA A 573 -12.89 -8.53 12.13
C ALA A 573 -13.89 -7.48 11.61
N LEU A 574 -14.41 -7.65 10.38
CA LEU A 574 -15.45 -6.77 9.84
C LEU A 574 -16.76 -6.86 10.64
N MET A 575 -17.15 -8.05 11.09
CA MET A 575 -18.33 -8.23 11.93
C MET A 575 -18.17 -7.51 13.28
N VAL A 576 -17.00 -7.62 13.91
CA VAL A 576 -16.68 -6.87 15.14
C VAL A 576 -16.72 -5.36 14.91
N LEU A 577 -16.25 -4.89 13.75
CA LEU A 577 -16.28 -3.48 13.40
C LEU A 577 -17.72 -2.96 13.29
N VAL A 578 -18.64 -3.76 12.74
CA VAL A 578 -20.06 -3.40 12.67
C VAL A 578 -20.70 -3.37 14.05
N THR A 579 -20.34 -4.29 14.96
CA THR A 579 -20.94 -4.37 16.32
C THR A 579 -20.26 -3.47 17.36
N ILE A 580 -19.19 -2.77 16.98
CA ILE A 580 -18.43 -1.94 17.93
C ILE A 580 -19.26 -0.76 18.45
N ASP A 581 -20.25 -0.28 17.69
CA ASP A 581 -21.10 0.83 18.12
C ASP A 581 -21.97 0.43 19.32
N GLU A 582 -22.53 -0.78 19.32
CA GLU A 582 -23.27 -1.36 20.45
C GLU A 582 -22.37 -1.54 21.67
N MET A 583 -21.14 -2.04 21.46
CA MET A 583 -20.17 -2.20 22.55
C MET A 583 -19.73 -0.87 23.14
N LEU A 584 -19.47 0.14 22.30
CA LEU A 584 -19.10 1.47 22.75
C LEU A 584 -20.27 2.16 23.43
N PHE A 585 -21.49 1.99 22.93
CA PHE A 585 -22.68 2.49 23.59
C PHE A 585 -22.79 1.91 25.00
N ALA A 586 -22.76 0.58 25.14
CA ALA A 586 -22.82 -0.10 26.43
C ALA A 586 -21.68 0.33 27.38
N ALA A 587 -20.49 0.60 26.85
CA ALA A 587 -19.34 1.04 27.65
C ALA A 587 -19.41 2.51 28.09
N PHE A 588 -19.99 3.40 27.28
CA PHE A 588 -20.06 4.83 27.56
C PHE A 588 -21.35 5.26 28.28
N THR A 589 -22.43 4.49 28.18
CA THR A 589 -23.63 4.75 28.98
C THR A 589 -23.42 4.29 30.41
N GLY A 590 -23.35 5.23 31.36
CA GLY A 590 -23.39 4.90 32.78
C GLY A 590 -24.67 4.16 33.17
N GLU A 591 -24.61 3.34 34.23
CA GLU A 591 -25.68 2.43 34.65
C GLU A 591 -27.04 3.14 34.84
N GLN A 592 -27.03 4.34 35.43
CA GLN A 592 -28.25 5.15 35.60
C GLN A 592 -28.86 5.58 34.25
N ASN A 593 -28.04 6.03 33.30
CA ASN A 593 -28.53 6.42 31.97
C ASN A 593 -29.02 5.21 31.18
N ALA A 594 -28.39 4.04 31.37
CA ALA A 594 -28.84 2.80 30.74
C ALA A 594 -30.24 2.39 31.24
N ILE A 595 -30.50 2.49 32.55
CA ILE A 595 -31.83 2.22 33.13
C ILE A 595 -32.87 3.20 32.57
N TRP A 596 -32.55 4.49 32.49
CA TRP A 596 -33.45 5.50 31.90
C TRP A 596 -33.77 5.23 30.43
N ILE A 597 -32.77 4.83 29.63
CA ILE A 597 -32.96 4.49 28.22
C ILE A 597 -33.78 3.20 28.07
N GLN A 598 -33.56 2.20 28.94
CA GLN A 598 -34.33 0.95 28.94
C GLN A 598 -35.78 1.14 29.38
N ASN A 599 -36.06 2.10 30.26
CA ASN A 599 -37.40 2.44 30.73
C ASN A 599 -38.19 3.38 29.80
N SER A 600 -37.57 3.82 28.69
CA SER A 600 -38.24 4.68 27.71
C SER A 600 -39.18 3.86 26.83
N GLU A 601 -40.42 4.35 26.63
CA GLU A 601 -41.37 3.68 25.75
C GLU A 601 -40.87 3.70 24.29
N PRO A 602 -41.07 2.60 23.51
CA PRO A 602 -40.64 2.56 22.13
C PRO A 602 -41.31 3.66 21.31
N LEU A 603 -40.53 4.39 20.51
CA LEU A 603 -41.03 5.47 19.68
C LEU A 603 -42.05 4.96 18.64
N GLN A 604 -43.30 5.42 18.77
CA GLN A 604 -44.35 5.11 17.80
C GLN A 604 -44.32 6.14 16.67
N GLY A 605 -43.63 5.81 15.57
CA GLY A 605 -43.67 6.59 14.33
C GLY A 605 -44.86 6.19 13.46
N ARG A 606 -45.52 7.16 12.81
CA ARG A 606 -46.35 6.84 11.64
C ARG A 606 -45.41 6.38 10.53
N SER A 607 -45.82 5.42 9.71
CA SER A 607 -45.02 5.08 8.53
C SER A 607 -45.21 6.16 7.45
N LEU A 608 -44.15 6.40 6.68
CA LEU A 608 -44.20 7.31 5.53
C LEU A 608 -45.20 6.76 4.52
N HIS A 609 -46.24 7.52 4.21
CA HIS A 609 -47.32 7.07 3.32
C HIS A 609 -46.81 6.56 1.95
N TRP A 610 -45.75 7.15 1.40
CA TRP A 610 -45.16 6.66 0.15
C TRP A 610 -44.48 5.30 0.31
N LEU A 611 -43.89 5.03 1.48
CA LEU A 611 -43.19 3.80 1.82
C LEU A 611 -44.21 2.70 2.11
N ASP A 612 -45.30 3.02 2.81
CA ASP A 612 -46.47 2.13 2.95
C ASP A 612 -47.14 1.85 1.62
N CYS A 613 -47.29 2.86 0.76
CA CYS A 613 -47.84 2.69 -0.58
C CYS A 613 -46.94 1.78 -1.41
N LEU A 614 -45.62 1.98 -1.38
CA LEU A 614 -44.64 1.14 -2.08
C LEU A 614 -44.69 -0.31 -1.56
N LEU A 615 -44.65 -0.52 -0.25
CA LEU A 615 -44.75 -1.84 0.39
C LEU A 615 -46.09 -2.52 0.09
N SER A 616 -47.20 -1.77 0.15
CA SER A 616 -48.54 -2.25 -0.15
C SER A 616 -48.72 -2.61 -1.63
N VAL A 617 -48.13 -1.85 -2.56
CA VAL A 617 -48.24 -2.10 -4.01
C VAL A 617 -47.39 -3.28 -4.43
N THR A 618 -46.25 -3.50 -3.78
CA THR A 618 -45.30 -4.54 -4.18
C THR A 618 -45.44 -5.85 -3.41
N HIS A 619 -46.16 -5.84 -2.29
CA HIS A 619 -46.28 -6.96 -1.35
C HIS A 619 -44.93 -7.53 -0.88
N MET A 620 -43.80 -6.84 -1.13
CA MET A 620 -42.48 -7.28 -0.71
C MET A 620 -42.15 -6.70 0.67
N PRO A 621 -41.58 -7.50 1.58
CA PRO A 621 -41.12 -6.97 2.85
C PRO A 621 -39.98 -5.96 2.61
N LEU A 622 -39.89 -4.92 3.44
CA LEU A 622 -38.85 -3.88 3.34
C LEU A 622 -37.43 -4.44 3.22
N GLY A 623 -37.17 -5.58 3.88
CA GLY A 623 -35.89 -6.29 3.78
C GLY A 623 -35.53 -6.69 2.34
N MET A 624 -36.48 -7.10 1.51
CA MET A 624 -36.23 -7.50 0.11
C MET A 624 -35.82 -6.30 -0.76
N PHE A 625 -36.37 -5.12 -0.49
CA PHE A 625 -35.99 -3.88 -1.20
C PHE A 625 -34.56 -3.45 -0.91
N ILE A 626 -34.05 -3.72 0.29
CA ILE A 626 -32.66 -3.45 0.68
C ILE A 626 -31.75 -4.56 0.14
N PHE A 627 -32.22 -5.81 0.21
CA PHE A 627 -31.48 -6.98 -0.19
C PHE A 627 -31.21 -7.04 -1.70
N LEU A 628 -32.16 -6.68 -2.57
CA LEU A 628 -31.99 -6.69 -4.02
C LEU A 628 -30.82 -5.81 -4.52
N PRO A 629 -30.71 -4.51 -4.19
CA PRO A 629 -29.60 -3.68 -4.64
C PRO A 629 -28.27 -4.11 -4.02
N ILE A 630 -28.27 -4.57 -2.77
CA ILE A 630 -27.08 -5.15 -2.12
C ILE A 630 -26.62 -6.40 -2.87
N SER A 631 -27.55 -7.30 -3.20
CA SER A 631 -27.25 -8.54 -3.93
C SER A 631 -26.80 -8.27 -5.36
N ALA A 632 -27.40 -7.30 -6.04
CA ALA A 632 -26.97 -6.88 -7.38
C ALA A 632 -25.57 -6.27 -7.35
N THR A 633 -25.26 -5.44 -6.33
CA THR A 633 -23.93 -4.87 -6.12
C THR A 633 -22.92 -5.98 -5.83
N LEU A 634 -23.26 -6.90 -4.94
CA LEU A 634 -22.43 -8.06 -4.60
C LEU A 634 -22.14 -8.91 -5.83
N ALA A 635 -23.17 -9.24 -6.63
CA ALA A 635 -23.02 -10.00 -7.86
C ALA A 635 -22.13 -9.28 -8.88
N PHE A 636 -22.27 -7.96 -9.02
CA PHE A 636 -21.40 -7.16 -9.88
C PHE A 636 -19.93 -7.24 -9.44
N TYR A 637 -19.64 -7.05 -8.15
CA TYR A 637 -18.28 -7.13 -7.62
C TYR A 637 -17.70 -8.54 -7.72
N ILE A 638 -18.49 -9.58 -7.48
CA ILE A 638 -18.07 -10.97 -7.64
C ILE A 638 -17.73 -11.25 -9.10
N GLN A 639 -18.61 -10.87 -10.03
CA GLN A 639 -18.36 -11.06 -11.46
C GLN A 639 -17.10 -10.31 -11.90
N SER A 640 -16.94 -9.06 -11.47
CA SER A 640 -15.73 -8.28 -11.74
C SER A 640 -14.50 -8.98 -11.17
N HIS A 641 -14.57 -9.45 -9.92
CA HIS A 641 -13.46 -10.13 -9.26
C HIS A 641 -13.06 -11.42 -9.97
N VAL A 642 -14.02 -12.29 -10.32
CA VAL A 642 -13.76 -13.52 -11.07
C VAL A 642 -13.03 -13.23 -12.38
N THR A 643 -13.47 -12.20 -13.12
CA THR A 643 -12.80 -11.81 -14.37
C THR A 643 -11.38 -11.28 -14.13
N THR A 644 -11.18 -10.43 -13.11
CA THR A 644 -9.85 -9.90 -12.80
C THR A 644 -8.90 -10.98 -12.28
N THR A 645 -9.38 -11.90 -11.45
CA THR A 645 -8.59 -12.99 -10.88
C THR A 645 -8.19 -13.99 -11.97
N ALA A 646 -9.08 -14.29 -12.93
CA ALA A 646 -8.76 -15.11 -14.08
C ALA A 646 -7.66 -14.48 -14.95
N LEU A 647 -7.77 -13.17 -15.24
CA LEU A 647 -6.74 -12.43 -16.00
C LEU A 647 -5.41 -12.35 -15.25
N GLN A 648 -5.44 -12.12 -13.94
CA GLN A 648 -4.24 -12.13 -13.09
C GLN A 648 -3.60 -13.51 -13.03
N ALA A 649 -4.40 -14.58 -12.97
CA ALA A 649 -3.90 -15.94 -13.00
C ALA A 649 -3.19 -16.22 -14.34
N GLN A 650 -3.82 -15.88 -15.48
CA GLN A 650 -3.21 -16.02 -16.80
C GLN A 650 -1.90 -15.22 -16.92
N ALA A 651 -1.90 -13.96 -16.46
CA ALA A 651 -0.70 -13.13 -16.45
C ALA A 651 0.40 -13.73 -15.58
N THR A 652 0.05 -14.30 -14.42
CA THR A 652 1.00 -14.94 -13.49
C THR A 652 1.54 -16.25 -14.06
N TYR A 653 0.70 -17.06 -14.71
CA TYR A 653 1.13 -18.27 -15.41
C TYR A 653 2.06 -17.95 -16.58
N CYS A 654 1.77 -16.90 -17.33
CA CYS A 654 2.63 -16.47 -18.43
C CYS A 654 3.95 -15.92 -17.89
N LEU A 655 3.89 -15.02 -16.91
CA LEU A 655 5.08 -14.42 -16.32
C LEU A 655 5.95 -15.48 -15.65
N CYS A 656 5.42 -16.25 -14.71
CA CYS A 656 6.19 -17.14 -13.84
C CYS A 656 6.47 -18.53 -14.43
N ASP A 657 5.51 -19.12 -15.16
CA ASP A 657 5.65 -20.49 -15.68
C ASP A 657 5.78 -20.55 -17.21
N LEU A 658 5.79 -19.41 -17.91
CA LEU A 658 5.74 -19.31 -19.37
C LEU A 658 4.61 -20.19 -19.95
N LYS A 659 3.44 -20.15 -19.30
CA LYS A 659 2.26 -20.98 -19.61
C LYS A 659 1.06 -20.09 -19.96
N GLY A 660 0.18 -20.59 -20.82
CA GLY A 660 -1.11 -19.98 -21.15
C GLY A 660 -1.28 -19.81 -22.65
N ASP A 661 -2.52 -19.88 -23.13
CA ASP A 661 -2.84 -19.76 -24.56
C ASP A 661 -2.58 -18.33 -25.06
N ASP A 662 -2.86 -17.33 -24.22
CA ASP A 662 -2.59 -15.91 -24.50
C ASP A 662 -1.16 -15.48 -24.14
N CYS A 663 -0.28 -16.44 -23.81
CA CYS A 663 1.09 -16.12 -23.44
C CYS A 663 1.97 -16.00 -24.70
N PHE A 664 2.52 -14.81 -24.94
CA PHE A 664 3.37 -14.54 -26.10
C PHE A 664 4.70 -15.31 -26.07
N ALA A 665 5.24 -15.61 -24.89
CA ALA A 665 6.55 -16.23 -24.76
C ALA A 665 6.63 -17.64 -25.38
N PRO A 666 5.66 -18.56 -25.15
CA PRO A 666 5.55 -19.82 -25.88
C PRO A 666 5.54 -19.69 -27.40
N GLU A 667 4.74 -18.78 -27.96
CA GLU A 667 4.63 -18.61 -29.41
C GLU A 667 5.96 -18.14 -30.02
N PHE A 668 6.64 -17.25 -29.32
CA PHE A 668 7.94 -16.74 -29.71
C PHE A 668 9.05 -17.80 -29.59
N LEU A 669 9.05 -18.60 -28.51
CA LEU A 669 10.02 -19.68 -28.29
C LEU A 669 9.83 -20.84 -29.28
N ALA A 670 8.59 -21.13 -29.67
CA ALA A 670 8.27 -22.15 -30.66
C ALA A 670 8.60 -21.72 -32.10
N GLY A 671 9.10 -20.50 -32.32
CA GLY A 671 9.45 -19.97 -33.65
C GLY A 671 8.26 -19.73 -34.57
N ARG A 672 7.01 -19.84 -34.07
CA ARG A 672 5.80 -19.71 -34.89
C ARG A 672 5.52 -18.26 -35.30
N VAL A 673 5.92 -17.29 -34.49
CA VAL A 673 5.73 -15.86 -34.78
C VAL A 673 6.67 -15.36 -35.89
N ALA A 674 7.87 -15.94 -36.02
CA ALA A 674 8.82 -15.57 -37.07
C ALA A 674 8.36 -16.00 -38.49
N ALA A 675 7.32 -16.82 -38.60
CA ALA A 675 6.69 -17.16 -39.88
C ALA A 675 5.49 -16.25 -40.22
N ALA A 676 5.04 -15.42 -39.28
CA ALA A 676 3.87 -14.53 -39.43
C ALA A 676 4.24 -13.04 -39.56
N LEU A 677 5.43 -12.65 -39.08
CA LEU A 677 6.11 -11.39 -39.41
C LEU A 677 6.95 -11.59 -40.67
#